data_AF-A0A945S767-F1
#
_entry.id   AF-A0A945S767-F1
#
_cell.length_a   1.000
_cell.length_b   1.000
_cell.length_c   1.000
_cell.angle_alpha   90.00
_cell.angle_beta   90.00
_cell.angle_gamma   90.00
#
_symmetry.space_group_name_H-M   'P 1'
#
loop_
_entity.id
_entity.type
_entity.pdbx_description
1 polymer ?
#
loop_
_entity_poly.entity_id
_entity_poly.type
_entity_poly.pdbx_seq_one_letter_code
_entity_poly.pdbx_strand_id
1 'polypeptide(L)'
;MAARSQCLLVTLLSALFACVPGHANPGAPFAFTPLDDFEDASPWIKGDPKTDLAQRDATVVASRDIVKQGEKSLSFVIRVNWEKRPNEAYAKGWPMMRRTFETARDWTSYDYVSFWLYTRTTADLLQERVLRVGFPDGAEPRRKLDWYTIPNIEPGTWQHVMVPKTLDVDWQHVKGISFYVAEGWYNDGDKIDFFIDDMQLVRRTAPVLSALDACSRVLPRGTGVELSVAIEGPWEKTRLRATVTDSSGRTHLDRALPVTGKRFRVVLTGPRMPPGGHTARAELLGADGMILDTTEQYFRSLKSRKRSYLKLITFYTKPILECKADVLKVLNSSAYAGVAIPMRGSYETDAAPVFHAYEVQMKMIRNTLTIDPWPWVSINRMIGAPKDGGGHAHKHARNVERFTAIRGLDLGNETGARADFLTCWSHAVRLAREWASPGVMIDLEAYNNYRSYSVAYVADQRGESIETVVSHCEALGAEMADIVSKIYPKCMIWSLFSRLELTTTHPGVKTPVFTIPSYITLGILKRAKQQGIDLKYLCGGETTPGYCNRDTDALKAKIAKRDRDVAQALAQFPDHFFLAGTISPFHDYSIAKSFIEKGYADSPIRSLDDFEPMFRTLVDAYDWVWIYASSAARTLPYDPKNSHAYGRVLKSAVDASAAGD
;
A
#
# COMPACT_ATOMS: atom_id res chain seq x y z
N MET A 1 9.48 53.79 -28.65
CA MET A 1 10.03 52.42 -28.60
C MET A 1 8.86 51.46 -28.72
N ALA A 2 8.73 50.80 -29.86
CA ALA A 2 7.56 50.05 -30.26
C ALA A 2 7.55 48.65 -29.62
N ALA A 3 6.46 48.32 -28.91
CA ALA A 3 6.20 46.99 -28.37
C ALA A 3 5.59 46.11 -29.46
N ARG A 4 6.24 44.97 -29.76
CA ARG A 4 5.72 43.93 -30.63
C ARG A 4 5.01 42.88 -29.78
N SER A 5 3.69 42.81 -29.90
CA SER A 5 2.87 41.67 -29.47
C SER A 5 3.00 40.54 -30.49
N GLN A 6 3.44 39.36 -30.06
CA GLN A 6 3.36 38.13 -30.85
C GLN A 6 2.11 37.36 -30.45
N CYS A 7 1.15 37.30 -31.37
CA CYS A 7 -0.01 36.43 -31.35
C CYS A 7 0.45 35.04 -31.82
N LEU A 8 0.35 34.00 -30.98
CA LEU A 8 0.54 32.62 -31.40
C LEU A 8 -0.79 32.11 -32.00
N LEU A 9 -0.79 31.90 -33.32
CA LEU A 9 -1.87 31.28 -34.08
C LEU A 9 -1.69 29.76 -34.02
N VAL A 10 -2.61 29.04 -33.38
CA VAL A 10 -2.65 27.57 -33.40
C VAL A 10 -3.44 27.13 -34.64
N THR A 11 -2.74 26.61 -35.65
CA THR A 11 -3.34 26.03 -36.85
C THR A 11 -3.75 24.58 -36.56
N LEU A 12 -5.06 24.31 -36.49
CA LEU A 12 -5.60 22.95 -36.56
C LEU A 12 -5.36 22.39 -37.97
N LEU A 13 -4.54 21.34 -38.09
CA LEU A 13 -4.48 20.51 -39.29
C LEU A 13 -5.54 19.42 -39.20
N SER A 14 -6.61 19.57 -39.96
CA SER A 14 -7.58 18.53 -40.25
C SER A 14 -7.02 17.64 -41.37
N ALA A 15 -6.53 16.45 -41.03
CA ALA A 15 -6.14 15.44 -42.01
C ALA A 15 -7.38 14.62 -42.42
N LEU A 16 -7.80 14.79 -43.68
CA LEU A 16 -8.72 13.88 -44.36
C LEU A 16 -8.02 12.53 -44.56
N PHE A 17 -8.55 11.46 -43.94
CA PHE A 17 -8.22 10.09 -44.30
C PHE A 17 -9.14 9.62 -45.44
N ALA A 18 -8.55 9.36 -46.60
CA ALA A 18 -9.19 8.71 -47.72
C ALA A 18 -9.43 7.21 -47.40
N CYS A 19 -10.67 6.76 -47.62
CA CYS A 19 -11.07 5.36 -47.48
C CYS A 19 -10.34 4.46 -48.49
N VAL A 20 -9.45 3.61 -48.00
CA VAL A 20 -8.94 2.44 -48.74
C VAL A 20 -9.84 1.25 -48.40
N PRO A 21 -10.47 0.57 -49.37
CA PRO A 21 -11.25 -0.63 -49.11
C PRO A 21 -10.33 -1.86 -49.05
N GLY A 22 -10.49 -2.69 -48.03
CA GLY A 22 -9.95 -4.05 -47.98
C GLY A 22 -8.76 -4.25 -47.04
N HIS A 23 -8.97 -4.11 -45.74
CA HIS A 23 -8.21 -4.85 -44.74
C HIS A 23 -9.21 -5.62 -43.89
N ALA A 24 -8.92 -6.92 -43.67
CA ALA A 24 -9.71 -7.79 -42.82
C ALA A 24 -10.03 -7.07 -41.51
N ASN A 25 -11.30 -7.15 -41.08
CA ASN A 25 -11.75 -6.61 -39.80
C ASN A 25 -10.76 -7.14 -38.74
N PRO A 26 -9.93 -6.29 -38.09
CA PRO A 26 -8.98 -6.77 -37.10
C PRO A 26 -9.81 -7.47 -36.02
N GLY A 27 -9.72 -8.80 -35.99
CA GLY A 27 -10.61 -9.65 -35.22
C GLY A 27 -10.68 -9.15 -33.77
N ALA A 28 -11.86 -9.28 -33.15
CA ALA A 28 -12.06 -8.83 -31.78
C ALA A 28 -10.85 -9.24 -30.89
N PRO A 29 -10.32 -8.33 -30.05
CA PRO A 29 -9.09 -8.57 -29.30
C PRO A 29 -9.19 -9.72 -28.30
N PHE A 30 -10.40 -10.28 -28.14
CA PHE A 30 -10.74 -11.34 -27.22
C PHE A 30 -11.51 -12.44 -27.93
N ALA A 31 -11.22 -13.68 -27.55
CA ALA A 31 -12.04 -14.85 -27.83
C ALA A 31 -12.74 -15.28 -26.53
N PHE A 32 -14.05 -15.48 -26.64
CA PHE A 32 -14.92 -15.83 -25.53
C PHE A 32 -15.33 -17.30 -25.64
N THR A 33 -15.38 -18.00 -24.51
CA THR A 33 -15.85 -19.37 -24.41
C THR A 33 -16.97 -19.42 -23.37
N PRO A 34 -18.21 -19.78 -23.76
CA PRO A 34 -19.32 -19.86 -22.83
C PRO A 34 -19.00 -20.76 -21.63
N LEU A 35 -19.38 -20.32 -20.44
CA LEU A 35 -19.19 -21.05 -19.18
C LEU A 35 -20.52 -21.34 -18.47
N ASP A 36 -21.42 -20.35 -18.45
CA ASP A 36 -22.78 -20.45 -17.93
C ASP A 36 -23.65 -19.36 -18.53
N ASP A 37 -24.80 -19.71 -19.10
CA ASP A 37 -25.82 -18.76 -19.55
C ASP A 37 -26.93 -18.54 -18.50
N PHE A 38 -26.89 -19.29 -17.39
CA PHE A 38 -27.83 -19.22 -16.28
C PHE A 38 -29.30 -19.52 -16.63
N GLU A 39 -29.53 -20.21 -17.75
CA GLU A 39 -30.87 -20.71 -18.09
C GLU A 39 -31.36 -21.79 -17.10
N ASP A 40 -30.39 -22.50 -16.49
CA ASP A 40 -30.58 -23.38 -15.34
C ASP A 40 -29.72 -22.96 -14.15
N ALA A 41 -30.38 -22.43 -13.11
CA ALA A 41 -29.73 -22.04 -11.87
C ALA A 41 -29.53 -23.22 -10.89
N SER A 42 -30.02 -24.43 -11.19
CA SER A 42 -29.91 -25.60 -10.29
C SER A 42 -28.48 -25.96 -9.84
N PRO A 43 -27.41 -25.72 -10.63
CA PRO A 43 -26.03 -25.95 -10.18
C PRO A 43 -25.50 -24.92 -9.18
N TRP A 44 -26.22 -23.83 -8.94
CA TRP A 44 -25.83 -22.74 -8.05
C TRP A 44 -26.48 -22.92 -6.68
N ILE A 45 -25.65 -23.21 -5.69
CA ILE A 45 -26.08 -23.50 -4.33
C ILE A 45 -25.76 -22.30 -3.45
N LYS A 46 -26.70 -21.98 -2.56
CA LYS A 46 -26.53 -20.96 -1.54
C LYS A 46 -25.70 -21.49 -0.36
N GLY A 47 -24.81 -20.64 0.16
CA GLY A 47 -24.04 -20.87 1.38
C GLY A 47 -22.78 -21.72 1.21
N ASP A 48 -21.92 -21.71 2.24
CA ASP A 48 -20.88 -22.73 2.42
C ASP A 48 -21.54 -23.96 3.06
N PRO A 49 -21.40 -25.17 2.48
CA PRO A 49 -21.95 -26.39 3.06
C PRO A 49 -21.55 -26.64 4.52
N LYS A 50 -20.43 -26.07 4.96
CA LYS A 50 -19.86 -26.25 6.31
C LYS A 50 -20.35 -25.22 7.31
N THR A 51 -20.90 -24.08 6.88
CA THR A 51 -21.22 -22.98 7.80
C THR A 51 -22.58 -22.32 7.60
N ASP A 52 -23.27 -22.47 6.45
CA ASP A 52 -24.34 -21.51 6.13
C ASP A 52 -25.44 -21.92 5.13
N LEU A 53 -25.92 -23.16 5.17
CA LEU A 53 -27.08 -23.56 4.35
C LEU A 53 -28.42 -23.00 4.87
N ALA A 54 -28.45 -22.49 6.11
CA ALA A 54 -29.68 -22.12 6.83
C ALA A 54 -30.03 -20.63 6.80
N GLN A 55 -29.14 -19.75 6.34
CA GLN A 55 -29.37 -18.29 6.26
C GLN A 55 -30.64 -18.00 5.48
N ARG A 56 -31.74 -17.60 6.12
CA ARG A 56 -33.01 -17.40 5.38
C ARG A 56 -32.98 -16.16 4.47
N ASP A 57 -32.04 -15.27 4.71
CA ASP A 57 -32.09 -13.92 4.15
C ASP A 57 -31.31 -13.76 2.84
N ALA A 58 -30.70 -14.84 2.35
CA ALA A 58 -30.20 -14.91 0.99
C ALA A 58 -31.03 -15.88 0.15
N THR A 59 -31.14 -15.69 -1.16
CA THR A 59 -31.79 -16.63 -2.08
C THR A 59 -31.07 -16.63 -3.41
N VAL A 60 -30.90 -17.81 -4.01
CA VAL A 60 -30.27 -18.01 -5.32
C VAL A 60 -31.29 -18.71 -6.21
N VAL A 61 -31.74 -18.04 -7.26
CA VAL A 61 -32.77 -18.55 -8.18
C VAL A 61 -32.53 -18.04 -9.59
N ALA A 62 -33.06 -18.74 -10.60
CA ALA A 62 -33.18 -18.17 -11.93
C ALA A 62 -34.26 -17.07 -11.95
N SER A 63 -34.02 -15.97 -12.65
CA SER A 63 -34.92 -14.82 -12.74
C SER A 63 -35.23 -14.47 -14.18
N ARG A 64 -36.50 -14.13 -14.47
CA ARG A 64 -36.96 -13.58 -15.76
C ARG A 64 -37.17 -12.06 -15.72
N ASP A 65 -36.91 -11.43 -14.57
CA ASP A 65 -37.18 -10.01 -14.32
C ASP A 65 -36.09 -9.11 -14.93
N ILE A 66 -34.82 -9.42 -14.63
CA ILE A 66 -33.65 -8.70 -15.14
C ILE A 66 -32.79 -9.69 -15.88
N VAL A 67 -32.79 -9.59 -17.21
CA VAL A 67 -32.09 -10.52 -18.10
C VAL A 67 -31.26 -9.71 -19.08
N LYS A 68 -30.00 -10.12 -19.30
CA LYS A 68 -29.11 -9.52 -20.28
C LYS A 68 -29.20 -10.26 -21.61
N GLN A 69 -29.26 -11.58 -21.58
CA GLN A 69 -29.35 -12.46 -22.73
C GLN A 69 -30.21 -13.69 -22.40
N GLY A 70 -30.85 -14.30 -23.41
CA GLY A 70 -31.65 -15.50 -23.22
C GLY A 70 -33.01 -15.21 -22.55
N GLU A 71 -33.52 -16.17 -21.78
CA GLU A 71 -34.78 -16.04 -21.03
C GLU A 71 -34.58 -15.73 -19.55
N LYS A 72 -33.42 -16.08 -18.97
CA LYS A 72 -33.19 -16.00 -17.52
C LYS A 72 -31.79 -15.52 -17.20
N SER A 73 -31.65 -14.89 -16.04
CA SER A 73 -30.36 -14.66 -15.38
C SER A 73 -30.30 -15.40 -14.04
N LEU A 74 -29.11 -15.51 -13.45
CA LEU A 74 -28.97 -15.91 -12.06
C LEU A 74 -29.27 -14.71 -11.16
N SER A 75 -30.12 -14.89 -10.16
CA SER A 75 -30.47 -13.87 -9.16
C SER A 75 -29.98 -14.29 -7.78
N PHE A 76 -29.13 -13.45 -7.19
CA PHE A 76 -28.64 -13.57 -5.82
C PHE A 76 -29.23 -12.44 -4.97
N VAL A 77 -30.30 -12.77 -4.26
CA VAL A 77 -31.13 -11.87 -3.47
C VAL A 77 -30.63 -11.87 -2.03
N ILE A 78 -30.35 -10.71 -1.46
CA ILE A 78 -29.89 -10.56 -0.07
C ILE A 78 -30.78 -9.57 0.67
N ARG A 79 -31.20 -9.95 1.87
CA ARG A 79 -31.97 -9.15 2.83
C ARG A 79 -31.10 -9.03 4.09
N VAL A 80 -30.53 -7.87 4.36
CA VAL A 80 -29.62 -7.72 5.48
C VAL A 80 -30.42 -7.79 6.77
N ASN A 81 -30.07 -8.74 7.65
CA ASN A 81 -30.71 -8.92 8.95
C ASN A 81 -29.65 -9.14 10.03
N TRP A 82 -29.52 -8.19 10.94
CA TRP A 82 -28.54 -8.23 12.02
C TRP A 82 -29.06 -8.86 13.31
N GLU A 83 -30.30 -9.36 13.33
CA GLU A 83 -30.86 -10.05 14.48
C GLU A 83 -30.23 -11.43 14.64
N LYS A 84 -29.48 -11.61 15.72
CA LYS A 84 -28.87 -12.91 16.04
C LYS A 84 -29.96 -13.95 16.30
N ARG A 85 -30.00 -15.00 15.49
CA ARG A 85 -30.98 -16.10 15.65
C ARG A 85 -30.49 -17.20 16.59
N PRO A 86 -31.41 -17.98 17.20
CA PRO A 86 -31.06 -19.03 18.18
C PRO A 86 -30.07 -20.10 17.68
N ASN A 87 -29.94 -20.29 16.37
CA ASN A 87 -29.07 -21.30 15.74
C ASN A 87 -27.93 -20.70 14.89
N GLU A 88 -27.73 -19.39 14.93
CA GLU A 88 -26.68 -18.71 14.17
C GLU A 88 -25.55 -18.26 15.11
N ALA A 89 -24.31 -18.59 14.73
CA ALA A 89 -23.14 -18.24 15.53
C ALA A 89 -22.89 -16.72 15.57
N TYR A 90 -23.33 -16.01 14.54
CA TYR A 90 -23.06 -14.59 14.33
C TYR A 90 -24.36 -13.84 14.00
N ALA A 91 -24.44 -12.60 14.48
CA ALA A 91 -25.55 -11.70 14.19
C ALA A 91 -25.52 -11.17 12.75
N LYS A 92 -24.33 -11.16 12.12
CA LYS A 92 -24.13 -10.67 10.76
C LYS A 92 -23.60 -11.82 9.92
N GLY A 93 -24.31 -12.14 8.86
CA GLY A 93 -24.03 -13.23 7.95
C GLY A 93 -22.98 -12.91 6.89
N TRP A 94 -22.64 -13.97 6.16
CA TRP A 94 -21.78 -13.95 4.98
C TRP A 94 -22.49 -14.65 3.82
N PRO A 95 -23.54 -14.04 3.25
CA PRO A 95 -24.24 -14.58 2.10
C PRO A 95 -23.25 -14.99 1.00
N MET A 96 -23.37 -16.24 0.59
CA MET A 96 -22.59 -16.80 -0.51
C MET A 96 -23.49 -17.54 -1.49
N MET A 97 -23.08 -17.56 -2.74
CA MET A 97 -23.55 -18.55 -3.71
C MET A 97 -22.37 -19.17 -4.43
N ARG A 98 -22.48 -20.45 -4.77
CA ARG A 98 -21.38 -21.21 -5.36
C ARG A 98 -21.90 -22.21 -6.37
N ARG A 99 -21.16 -22.33 -7.47
CA ARG A 99 -21.21 -23.47 -8.38
C ARG A 99 -19.96 -24.32 -8.17
N THR A 100 -20.14 -25.62 -8.01
CA THR A 100 -19.02 -26.59 -7.95
C THR A 100 -19.04 -27.42 -9.22
N PHE A 101 -17.88 -27.62 -9.82
CA PHE A 101 -17.73 -28.50 -10.98
C PHE A 101 -17.52 -29.93 -10.50
N GLU A 102 -18.15 -30.88 -11.19
CA GLU A 102 -17.96 -32.32 -10.92
C GLU A 102 -16.49 -32.73 -11.05
N THR A 103 -15.81 -32.16 -12.05
CA THR A 103 -14.38 -32.33 -12.30
C THR A 103 -13.69 -30.97 -12.30
N ALA A 104 -12.46 -30.92 -11.75
CA ALA A 104 -11.64 -29.72 -11.80
C ALA A 104 -11.32 -29.36 -13.26
N ARG A 105 -11.33 -28.06 -13.58
CA ARG A 105 -11.14 -27.53 -14.93
C ARG A 105 -9.83 -26.77 -15.04
N ASP A 106 -9.14 -26.94 -16.16
CA ASP A 106 -7.94 -26.18 -16.50
C ASP A 106 -8.31 -24.88 -17.22
N TRP A 107 -8.03 -23.76 -16.57
CA TRP A 107 -8.25 -22.42 -17.09
C TRP A 107 -6.94 -21.68 -17.40
N THR A 108 -5.79 -22.34 -17.40
CA THR A 108 -4.46 -21.73 -17.60
C THR A 108 -4.37 -20.93 -18.91
N SER A 109 -5.01 -21.40 -19.97
CA SER A 109 -5.01 -20.76 -21.30
C SER A 109 -5.85 -19.49 -21.40
N TYR A 110 -6.76 -19.23 -20.45
CA TYR A 110 -7.56 -18.00 -20.39
C TYR A 110 -6.85 -16.90 -19.59
N ASP A 111 -7.29 -15.67 -19.77
CA ASP A 111 -6.77 -14.47 -19.13
C ASP A 111 -7.78 -13.87 -18.13
N TYR A 112 -9.07 -14.02 -18.41
CA TYR A 112 -10.15 -13.49 -17.57
C TYR A 112 -11.32 -14.47 -17.43
N VAL A 113 -12.12 -14.24 -16.38
CA VAL A 113 -13.51 -14.68 -16.31
C VAL A 113 -14.40 -13.44 -16.51
N SER A 114 -15.34 -13.52 -17.43
CA SER A 114 -16.24 -12.43 -17.81
C SER A 114 -17.67 -12.79 -17.45
N PHE A 115 -18.47 -11.80 -17.05
CA PHE A 115 -19.93 -11.92 -16.93
C PHE A 115 -20.56 -10.53 -16.92
N TRP A 116 -21.87 -10.46 -17.17
CA TRP A 116 -22.65 -9.26 -16.94
C TRP A 116 -23.20 -9.25 -15.51
N LEU A 117 -23.15 -8.09 -14.87
CA LEU A 117 -23.65 -7.85 -13.52
C LEU A 117 -24.65 -6.70 -13.53
N TYR A 118 -25.82 -6.90 -12.96
CA TYR A 118 -26.77 -5.84 -12.64
C TYR A 118 -27.02 -5.87 -11.14
N THR A 119 -27.01 -4.70 -10.51
CA THR A 119 -27.31 -4.59 -9.08
C THR A 119 -28.59 -3.79 -8.88
N ARG A 120 -29.54 -4.36 -8.15
CA ARG A 120 -30.76 -3.67 -7.72
C ARG A 120 -30.69 -3.47 -6.21
N THR A 121 -30.59 -2.22 -5.79
CA THR A 121 -30.59 -1.88 -4.37
C THR A 121 -31.04 -0.44 -4.16
N THR A 122 -31.47 -0.14 -2.94
CA THR A 122 -31.63 1.22 -2.43
C THR A 122 -30.59 1.56 -1.37
N ALA A 123 -29.71 0.60 -1.02
CA ALA A 123 -28.66 0.77 -0.04
C ALA A 123 -27.47 1.52 -0.64
N ASP A 124 -26.75 2.24 0.21
CA ASP A 124 -25.50 2.86 -0.17
C ASP A 124 -24.41 1.78 -0.37
N LEU A 125 -23.84 1.72 -1.57
CA LEU A 125 -22.82 0.74 -1.91
C LEU A 125 -21.41 1.19 -1.46
N LEU A 126 -20.82 0.44 -0.52
CA LEU A 126 -19.42 0.58 -0.15
C LEU A 126 -18.51 -0.02 -1.23
N GLN A 127 -18.04 0.81 -2.16
CA GLN A 127 -17.31 0.37 -3.38
C GLN A 127 -16.10 -0.53 -3.11
N GLU A 128 -15.46 -0.42 -1.94
CA GLU A 128 -14.35 -1.29 -1.54
C GLU A 128 -14.78 -2.72 -1.10
N ARG A 129 -16.10 -2.96 -1.01
CA ARG A 129 -16.70 -4.21 -0.50
C ARG A 129 -18.20 -4.29 -0.78
N VAL A 130 -18.57 -4.50 -2.04
CA VAL A 130 -19.97 -4.74 -2.46
C VAL A 130 -20.22 -6.23 -2.70
N LEU A 131 -19.59 -6.77 -3.73
CA LEU A 131 -19.66 -8.17 -4.15
C LEU A 131 -18.25 -8.66 -4.44
N ARG A 132 -17.94 -9.87 -4.01
CA ARG A 132 -16.68 -10.54 -4.32
C ARG A 132 -16.90 -11.82 -5.09
N VAL A 133 -15.91 -12.18 -5.89
CA VAL A 133 -15.86 -13.45 -6.63
C VAL A 133 -14.56 -14.17 -6.31
N GLY A 134 -14.65 -15.49 -6.14
CA GLY A 134 -13.53 -16.36 -5.84
C GLY A 134 -13.64 -17.68 -6.61
N PHE A 135 -12.51 -18.37 -6.76
CA PHE A 135 -12.41 -19.59 -7.58
C PHE A 135 -11.81 -20.72 -6.74
N PRO A 136 -12.64 -21.53 -6.04
CA PRO A 136 -12.16 -22.68 -5.29
C PRO A 136 -11.33 -23.62 -6.17
N ASP A 137 -10.23 -24.17 -5.66
CA ASP A 137 -9.30 -25.00 -6.44
C ASP A 137 -8.77 -26.24 -5.69
N GLY A 138 -7.82 -26.93 -6.33
CA GLY A 138 -7.19 -28.16 -5.86
C GLY A 138 -6.14 -28.01 -4.76
N ALA A 139 -5.69 -26.80 -4.44
CA ALA A 139 -4.55 -26.59 -3.57
C ALA A 139 -4.91 -26.83 -2.09
N GLU A 140 -4.81 -28.07 -1.62
CA GLU A 140 -4.80 -28.34 -0.19
C GLU A 140 -3.38 -28.18 0.39
N PRO A 141 -3.22 -27.58 1.59
CA PRO A 141 -4.25 -27.07 2.49
C PRO A 141 -4.33 -25.54 2.43
N ARG A 142 -4.95 -24.94 1.40
CA ARG A 142 -5.23 -23.50 1.46
C ARG A 142 -6.29 -23.23 2.53
N ARG A 143 -5.87 -22.63 3.65
CA ARG A 143 -6.74 -22.23 4.78
C ARG A 143 -7.80 -21.19 4.41
N LYS A 144 -7.69 -20.50 3.26
CA LYS A 144 -8.61 -19.42 2.86
C LYS A 144 -8.67 -19.25 1.34
N LEU A 145 -9.88 -19.07 0.81
CA LEU A 145 -10.11 -18.67 -0.58
C LEU A 145 -9.69 -17.21 -0.79
N ASP A 146 -8.96 -16.94 -1.87
CA ASP A 146 -8.67 -15.57 -2.30
C ASP A 146 -9.88 -14.97 -3.05
N TRP A 147 -10.16 -13.69 -2.82
CA TRP A 147 -11.38 -13.04 -3.28
C TRP A 147 -11.06 -11.78 -4.08
N TYR A 148 -11.56 -11.70 -5.30
CA TYR A 148 -11.56 -10.48 -6.09
C TYR A 148 -12.77 -9.63 -5.71
N THR A 149 -12.55 -8.38 -5.29
CA THR A 149 -13.65 -7.42 -5.08
C THR A 149 -13.96 -6.75 -6.40
N ILE A 150 -15.21 -6.85 -6.84
CA ILE A 150 -15.67 -6.23 -8.09
C ILE A 150 -15.73 -4.72 -7.85
N PRO A 151 -14.92 -3.92 -8.55
CA PRO A 151 -14.89 -2.48 -8.34
C PRO A 151 -16.04 -1.79 -9.07
N ASN A 152 -16.40 -0.58 -8.60
CA ASN A 152 -17.26 0.37 -9.30
C ASN A 152 -18.65 -0.22 -9.68
N ILE A 153 -19.29 -0.93 -8.75
CA ILE A 153 -20.64 -1.45 -8.98
C ILE A 153 -21.64 -0.28 -8.95
N GLU A 154 -22.41 -0.15 -10.03
CA GLU A 154 -23.42 0.89 -10.22
C GLU A 154 -24.83 0.27 -10.18
N PRO A 155 -25.69 0.66 -9.22
CA PRO A 155 -27.07 0.18 -9.19
C PRO A 155 -27.86 0.58 -10.43
N GLY A 156 -28.77 -0.28 -10.86
CA GLY A 156 -29.73 0.02 -11.92
C GLY A 156 -29.21 -0.11 -13.35
N THR A 157 -27.97 -0.59 -13.54
CA THR A 157 -27.38 -0.74 -14.88
C THR A 157 -26.67 -2.08 -15.04
N TRP A 158 -26.65 -2.61 -16.27
CA TRP A 158 -25.84 -3.78 -16.62
C TRP A 158 -24.39 -3.35 -16.84
N GLN A 159 -23.48 -3.98 -16.12
CA GLN A 159 -22.05 -3.73 -16.20
C GLN A 159 -21.33 -5.00 -16.64
N HIS A 160 -20.42 -4.85 -17.60
CA HIS A 160 -19.57 -5.96 -18.05
C HIS A 160 -18.38 -6.08 -17.11
N VAL A 161 -18.31 -7.19 -16.36
CA VAL A 161 -17.24 -7.46 -15.40
C VAL A 161 -16.23 -8.40 -16.03
N MET A 162 -14.95 -8.01 -16.01
CA MET A 162 -13.82 -8.88 -16.39
C MET A 162 -12.91 -9.07 -15.18
N VAL A 163 -12.92 -10.28 -14.63
CA VAL A 163 -12.10 -10.66 -13.48
C VAL A 163 -10.75 -11.16 -13.99
N PRO A 164 -9.65 -10.43 -13.78
CA PRO A 164 -8.34 -10.89 -14.20
C PRO A 164 -7.87 -12.03 -13.31
N LYS A 165 -7.03 -12.91 -13.85
CA LYS A 165 -6.46 -14.04 -13.09
C LYS A 165 -5.35 -13.64 -12.12
N THR A 166 -5.50 -12.53 -11.39
CA THR A 166 -4.49 -12.00 -10.45
C THR A 166 -4.53 -12.66 -9.07
N LEU A 167 -5.57 -13.44 -8.79
CA LEU A 167 -5.73 -14.16 -7.53
C LEU A 167 -4.74 -15.34 -7.41
N ASP A 168 -4.38 -15.67 -6.16
CA ASP A 168 -3.59 -16.88 -5.84
C ASP A 168 -4.48 -18.13 -5.93
N VAL A 169 -4.75 -18.54 -7.17
CA VAL A 169 -5.58 -19.68 -7.53
C VAL A 169 -4.74 -20.66 -8.34
N ASP A 170 -4.90 -21.95 -8.08
CA ASP A 170 -4.39 -23.00 -8.96
C ASP A 170 -5.32 -23.11 -10.18
N TRP A 171 -5.00 -22.29 -11.19
CA TRP A 171 -5.79 -22.18 -12.41
C TRP A 171 -5.79 -23.46 -13.26
N GLN A 172 -4.97 -24.46 -12.95
CA GLN A 172 -5.01 -25.77 -13.61
C GLN A 172 -6.11 -26.67 -13.04
N HIS A 173 -6.53 -26.43 -11.78
CA HIS A 173 -7.47 -27.27 -11.05
C HIS A 173 -8.62 -26.47 -10.43
N VAL A 174 -9.27 -25.61 -11.22
CA VAL A 174 -10.41 -24.82 -10.75
C VAL A 174 -11.61 -25.74 -10.51
N LYS A 175 -12.10 -25.78 -9.26
CA LYS A 175 -13.21 -26.63 -8.81
C LYS A 175 -14.56 -25.92 -8.79
N GLY A 176 -14.60 -24.61 -8.99
CA GLY A 176 -15.87 -23.89 -8.97
C GLY A 176 -15.72 -22.37 -9.02
N ILE A 177 -16.83 -21.71 -8.81
CA ILE A 177 -16.95 -20.25 -8.75
C ILE A 177 -17.84 -19.92 -7.56
N SER A 178 -17.42 -18.96 -6.76
CA SER A 178 -18.17 -18.48 -5.61
C SER A 178 -18.34 -16.97 -5.68
N PHE A 179 -19.52 -16.49 -5.31
CA PHE A 179 -19.78 -15.09 -5.02
C PHE A 179 -20.04 -14.92 -3.53
N TYR A 180 -19.59 -13.80 -2.98
CA TYR A 180 -19.63 -13.52 -1.55
C TYR A 180 -19.96 -12.06 -1.27
N VAL A 181 -20.78 -11.87 -0.24
CA VAL A 181 -21.13 -10.58 0.36
C VAL A 181 -21.06 -10.73 1.87
N ALA A 182 -20.65 -9.69 2.59
CA ALA A 182 -20.79 -9.65 4.05
C ALA A 182 -21.91 -8.68 4.44
N GLU A 183 -22.84 -9.12 5.28
CA GLU A 183 -23.94 -8.26 5.76
C GLU A 183 -23.44 -7.09 6.60
N GLY A 184 -22.28 -7.24 7.25
CA GLY A 184 -21.64 -6.15 7.99
C GLY A 184 -21.15 -4.98 7.13
N TRP A 185 -21.31 -5.04 5.80
CA TRP A 185 -21.02 -3.94 4.88
C TRP A 185 -22.21 -3.00 4.64
N TYR A 186 -23.40 -3.39 5.08
CA TYR A 186 -24.66 -2.67 4.83
C TYR A 186 -25.33 -2.28 6.14
N ASN A 187 -26.47 -1.60 6.12
CA ASN A 187 -27.29 -1.38 7.30
C ASN A 187 -28.29 -2.53 7.49
N ASP A 188 -28.72 -2.73 8.73
CA ASP A 188 -29.82 -3.66 9.02
C ASP A 188 -31.09 -3.26 8.24
N GLY A 189 -31.75 -4.25 7.62
CA GLY A 189 -32.93 -4.05 6.78
C GLY A 189 -32.64 -3.71 5.31
N ASP A 190 -31.38 -3.47 4.93
CA ASP A 190 -31.01 -3.20 3.53
C ASP A 190 -31.36 -4.38 2.60
N LYS A 191 -31.61 -4.06 1.34
CA LYS A 191 -31.94 -5.05 0.30
C LYS A 191 -30.98 -4.89 -0.87
N ILE A 192 -30.28 -5.96 -1.21
CA ILE A 192 -29.32 -5.98 -2.32
C ILE A 192 -29.56 -7.23 -3.16
N ASP A 193 -29.94 -7.02 -4.42
CA ASP A 193 -30.15 -8.11 -5.38
C ASP A 193 -29.11 -7.99 -6.50
N PHE A 194 -28.35 -9.05 -6.72
CA PHE A 194 -27.39 -9.15 -7.82
C PHE A 194 -27.96 -10.08 -8.90
N PHE A 195 -27.94 -9.61 -10.14
CA PHE A 195 -28.29 -10.42 -11.31
C PHE A 195 -27.02 -10.65 -12.12
N ILE A 196 -26.71 -11.90 -12.40
CA ILE A 196 -25.51 -12.33 -13.12
C ILE A 196 -25.95 -13.06 -14.38
N ASP A 197 -25.33 -12.73 -15.51
CA ASP A 197 -25.70 -13.27 -16.80
C ASP A 197 -24.47 -13.45 -17.72
N ASP A 198 -24.59 -14.32 -18.72
CA ASP A 198 -23.62 -14.58 -19.80
C ASP A 198 -22.17 -14.71 -19.30
N MET A 199 -21.92 -15.71 -18.47
CA MET A 199 -20.61 -15.99 -17.91
C MET A 199 -19.73 -16.72 -18.91
N GLN A 200 -18.52 -16.22 -19.12
CA GLN A 200 -17.62 -16.66 -20.16
C GLN A 200 -16.17 -16.71 -19.66
N LEU A 201 -15.38 -17.63 -20.19
CA LEU A 201 -13.93 -17.59 -20.10
C LEU A 201 -13.39 -16.77 -21.27
N VAL A 202 -12.44 -15.87 -21.00
CA VAL A 202 -11.92 -14.94 -22.01
C VAL A 202 -10.43 -15.11 -22.16
N ARG A 203 -9.96 -15.20 -23.40
CA ARG A 203 -8.55 -15.13 -23.75
C ARG A 203 -8.32 -14.01 -24.75
N ARG A 204 -7.19 -13.32 -24.67
CA ARG A 204 -6.76 -12.42 -25.73
C ARG A 204 -6.35 -13.21 -26.97
N THR A 205 -6.65 -12.66 -28.13
CA THR A 205 -6.27 -13.24 -29.43
C THR A 205 -4.87 -12.84 -29.87
N ALA A 206 -4.35 -11.72 -29.34
CA ALA A 206 -2.99 -11.24 -29.55
C ALA A 206 -2.28 -11.04 -28.20
N PRO A 207 -0.97 -11.29 -28.13
CA PRO A 207 -0.25 -11.17 -26.88
C PRO A 207 0.02 -9.72 -26.51
N VAL A 208 -0.09 -9.41 -25.22
CA VAL A 208 0.17 -8.08 -24.65
C VAL A 208 0.88 -8.21 -23.32
N LEU A 209 1.69 -7.20 -22.97
CA LEU A 209 2.31 -7.06 -21.66
C LEU A 209 1.28 -6.46 -20.69
N SER A 210 0.69 -7.31 -19.84
CA SER A 210 -0.31 -6.85 -18.86
C SER A 210 0.31 -6.30 -17.58
N ALA A 211 1.56 -6.67 -17.27
CA ALA A 211 2.29 -6.07 -16.16
C ALA A 211 3.82 -6.19 -16.33
N LEU A 212 4.53 -5.20 -15.78
CA LEU A 212 5.98 -5.20 -15.57
C LEU A 212 6.28 -4.64 -14.19
N ASP A 213 6.96 -5.44 -13.38
CA ASP A 213 7.49 -5.05 -12.08
C ASP A 213 9.02 -5.14 -12.10
N ALA A 214 9.72 -4.06 -11.78
CA ALA A 214 11.17 -3.93 -11.78
C ALA A 214 11.65 -3.60 -10.37
N CYS A 215 12.42 -4.50 -9.78
CA CYS A 215 12.93 -4.36 -8.42
C CYS A 215 14.41 -4.71 -8.35
N SER A 216 15.25 -3.72 -8.04
CA SER A 216 16.68 -3.98 -7.78
C SER A 216 16.97 -4.26 -6.30
N ARG A 217 16.00 -4.05 -5.39
CA ARG A 217 16.19 -4.15 -3.93
C ARG A 217 16.14 -5.57 -3.40
N VAL A 218 15.76 -6.55 -4.22
CA VAL A 218 15.79 -7.98 -3.87
C VAL A 218 17.10 -8.67 -4.25
N LEU A 219 18.05 -7.91 -4.82
CA LEU A 219 19.38 -8.35 -5.24
C LEU A 219 20.46 -7.57 -4.47
N PRO A 220 21.70 -8.09 -4.42
CA PRO A 220 22.83 -7.30 -3.90
C PRO A 220 22.97 -5.96 -4.63
N ARG A 221 23.29 -4.90 -3.88
CA ARG A 221 23.23 -3.52 -4.35
C ARG A 221 24.00 -3.29 -5.66
N GLY A 222 23.30 -2.82 -6.69
CA GLY A 222 23.90 -2.42 -7.96
C GLY A 222 24.31 -3.58 -8.88
N THR A 223 23.97 -4.82 -8.55
CA THR A 223 24.32 -6.00 -9.36
C THR A 223 23.34 -6.28 -10.50
N GLY A 224 22.10 -5.80 -10.39
CA GLY A 224 21.08 -6.03 -11.40
C GLY A 224 19.69 -5.58 -10.98
N VAL A 225 18.69 -6.01 -11.76
CA VAL A 225 17.27 -5.80 -11.51
C VAL A 225 16.51 -7.12 -11.74
N GLU A 226 15.58 -7.45 -10.86
CA GLU A 226 14.59 -8.49 -11.11
C GLU A 226 13.39 -7.86 -11.81
N LEU A 227 12.98 -8.45 -12.93
CA LEU A 227 11.75 -8.14 -13.64
C LEU A 227 10.73 -9.26 -13.38
N SER A 228 9.53 -8.93 -12.90
CA SER A 228 8.36 -9.82 -12.97
C SER A 228 7.45 -9.35 -14.10
N VAL A 229 7.20 -10.23 -15.07
CA VAL A 229 6.44 -9.90 -16.28
C VAL A 229 5.19 -10.74 -16.34
N ALA A 230 4.07 -10.12 -16.70
CA ALA A 230 2.82 -10.80 -17.03
C ALA A 230 2.43 -10.53 -18.47
N ILE A 231 2.03 -11.59 -19.17
CA ILE A 231 1.55 -11.57 -20.56
C ILE A 231 0.15 -12.18 -20.58
N GLU A 232 -0.75 -11.52 -21.30
CA GLU A 232 -2.05 -12.07 -21.67
C GLU A 232 -2.03 -12.50 -23.14
N GLY A 233 -2.85 -13.48 -23.50
CA GLY A 233 -2.88 -14.05 -24.85
C GLY A 233 -1.76 -15.08 -25.14
N PRO A 234 -1.54 -15.42 -26.43
CA PRO A 234 -0.60 -16.48 -26.85
C PRO A 234 0.88 -16.04 -26.78
N TRP A 235 1.71 -16.72 -26.00
CA TRP A 235 3.08 -16.28 -25.67
C TRP A 235 4.18 -17.18 -26.22
N GLU A 236 3.86 -18.39 -26.71
CA GLU A 236 4.83 -19.45 -27.02
C GLU A 236 5.81 -19.08 -28.13
N LYS A 237 5.45 -18.11 -28.98
CA LYS A 237 6.27 -17.61 -30.10
C LYS A 237 6.77 -16.18 -29.88
N THR A 238 6.66 -15.66 -28.66
CA THR A 238 7.11 -14.30 -28.34
C THR A 238 8.46 -14.31 -27.62
N ARG A 239 9.15 -13.18 -27.69
CA ARG A 239 10.38 -12.92 -26.94
C ARG A 239 10.23 -11.64 -26.15
N LEU A 240 10.87 -11.55 -24.99
CA LEU A 240 10.93 -10.32 -24.22
C LEU A 240 12.27 -9.64 -24.49
N ARG A 241 12.27 -8.41 -25.02
CA ARG A 241 13.44 -7.54 -24.95
C ARG A 241 13.31 -6.62 -23.76
N ALA A 242 14.25 -6.72 -22.83
CA ALA A 242 14.29 -5.89 -21.63
C ALA A 242 15.50 -4.95 -21.68
N THR A 243 15.23 -3.66 -21.56
CA THR A 243 16.24 -2.60 -21.58
C THR A 243 16.18 -1.82 -20.27
N VAL A 244 17.32 -1.47 -19.68
CA VAL A 244 17.43 -0.62 -18.50
C VAL A 244 18.22 0.63 -18.85
N THR A 245 17.62 1.78 -18.66
CA THR A 245 18.23 3.10 -18.91
C THR A 245 18.28 3.93 -17.63
N ASP A 246 19.32 4.74 -17.45
CA ASP A 246 19.35 5.73 -16.37
C ASP A 246 18.63 7.03 -16.76
N SER A 247 18.55 7.98 -15.82
CA SER A 247 17.92 9.29 -16.06
C SER A 247 18.61 10.16 -17.13
N SER A 248 19.80 9.79 -17.61
CA SER A 248 20.47 10.45 -18.75
C SER A 248 20.16 9.78 -20.09
N GLY A 249 19.38 8.68 -20.10
CA GLY A 249 19.07 7.89 -21.28
C GLY A 249 20.15 6.86 -21.64
N ARG A 250 21.19 6.68 -20.81
CA ARG A 250 22.23 5.69 -21.07
C ARG A 250 21.72 4.29 -20.73
N THR A 251 21.83 3.38 -21.69
CA THR A 251 21.53 1.96 -21.52
C THR A 251 22.61 1.25 -20.70
N HIS A 252 22.19 0.56 -19.63
CA HIS A 252 23.06 -0.28 -18.78
C HIS A 252 22.86 -1.76 -19.04
N LEU A 253 21.63 -2.17 -19.36
CA LEU A 253 21.28 -3.56 -19.67
C LEU A 253 20.38 -3.57 -20.91
N ASP A 254 20.63 -4.48 -21.84
CA ASP A 254 19.79 -4.75 -23.01
C ASP A 254 19.91 -6.24 -23.33
N ARG A 255 18.79 -6.97 -23.19
CA ARG A 255 18.73 -8.43 -23.34
C ARG A 255 17.42 -8.83 -24.00
N ALA A 256 17.50 -9.68 -25.02
CA ALA A 256 16.35 -10.36 -25.59
C ALA A 256 16.31 -11.81 -25.09
N LEU A 257 15.21 -12.19 -24.45
CA LEU A 257 15.04 -13.43 -23.71
C LEU A 257 13.82 -14.20 -24.22
N PRO A 258 13.83 -15.55 -24.16
CA PRO A 258 12.63 -16.32 -24.42
C PRO A 258 11.59 -16.04 -23.32
N VAL A 259 10.32 -15.93 -23.71
CA VAL A 259 9.21 -15.97 -22.76
C VAL A 259 9.02 -17.43 -22.33
N THR A 260 8.91 -17.68 -21.03
CA THR A 260 8.80 -19.05 -20.46
C THR A 260 7.41 -19.35 -19.89
N GLY A 261 6.49 -18.39 -19.95
CA GLY A 261 5.11 -18.53 -19.49
C GLY A 261 4.35 -17.22 -19.52
N LYS A 262 3.04 -17.26 -19.23
CA LYS A 262 2.22 -16.05 -19.03
C LYS A 262 2.68 -15.19 -17.85
N ARG A 263 3.36 -15.79 -16.88
CA ARG A 263 3.98 -15.10 -15.75
C ARG A 263 5.34 -15.69 -15.51
N PHE A 264 6.36 -14.85 -15.50
CA PHE A 264 7.73 -15.30 -15.31
C PHE A 264 8.56 -14.17 -14.71
N ARG A 265 9.68 -14.57 -14.12
CA ARG A 265 10.67 -13.65 -13.57
C ARG A 265 11.96 -13.76 -14.34
N VAL A 266 12.62 -12.64 -14.51
CA VAL A 266 13.92 -12.54 -15.15
C VAL A 266 14.82 -11.71 -14.25
N VAL A 267 16.02 -12.21 -13.96
CA VAL A 267 17.06 -11.40 -13.33
C VAL A 267 18.00 -10.90 -14.42
N LEU A 268 18.07 -9.59 -14.59
CA LEU A 268 19.04 -8.95 -15.47
C LEU A 268 20.25 -8.52 -14.64
N THR A 269 21.38 -9.18 -14.87
CA THR A 269 22.67 -8.82 -14.28
C THR A 269 23.64 -8.31 -15.35
N GLY A 270 24.60 -7.50 -14.94
CA GLY A 270 25.61 -6.94 -15.84
C GLY A 270 26.66 -6.12 -15.09
N PRO A 271 27.37 -5.21 -15.79
CA PRO A 271 28.24 -4.24 -15.14
C PRO A 271 27.48 -3.49 -14.04
N ARG A 272 28.19 -3.12 -12.97
CA ARG A 272 27.59 -2.48 -11.79
C ARG A 272 26.75 -1.26 -12.20
N MET A 273 25.45 -1.30 -11.95
CA MET A 273 24.54 -0.20 -12.26
C MET A 273 24.86 1.00 -11.35
N PRO A 274 24.92 2.23 -11.90
CA PRO A 274 25.14 3.41 -11.09
C PRO A 274 23.95 3.62 -10.14
N PRO A 275 24.16 4.12 -8.91
CA PRO A 275 23.06 4.45 -8.00
C PRO A 275 22.22 5.59 -8.59
N GLY A 276 20.90 5.48 -8.51
CA GLY A 276 20.02 6.52 -9.06
C GLY A 276 18.69 5.97 -9.54
N GLY A 277 17.96 6.83 -10.26
CA GLY A 277 16.75 6.46 -10.96
C GLY A 277 17.05 5.76 -12.27
N HIS A 278 16.27 4.72 -12.57
CA HIS A 278 16.34 3.94 -13.80
C HIS A 278 14.94 3.66 -14.33
N THR A 279 14.83 3.44 -15.63
CA THR A 279 13.62 2.94 -16.29
C THR A 279 13.93 1.57 -16.88
N ALA A 280 13.19 0.55 -16.44
CA ALA A 280 13.13 -0.75 -17.08
C ALA A 280 12.04 -0.71 -18.15
N ARG A 281 12.40 -0.97 -19.40
CA ARG A 281 11.50 -1.10 -20.55
C ARG A 281 11.44 -2.56 -20.95
N ALA A 282 10.23 -3.08 -21.09
CA ALA A 282 9.95 -4.40 -21.63
C ALA A 282 9.23 -4.24 -22.97
N GLU A 283 9.80 -4.83 -24.03
CA GLU A 283 9.18 -4.94 -25.35
C GLU A 283 8.87 -6.40 -25.62
N LEU A 284 7.61 -6.69 -25.96
CA LEU A 284 7.20 -8.01 -26.38
C LEU A 284 7.37 -8.11 -27.88
N LEU A 285 8.25 -9.01 -28.32
CA LEU A 285 8.57 -9.23 -29.72
C LEU A 285 7.80 -10.43 -30.26
N GLY A 286 7.26 -10.29 -31.46
CA GLY A 286 6.65 -11.38 -32.22
C GLY A 286 7.68 -12.36 -32.80
N ALA A 287 7.18 -13.40 -33.46
CA ALA A 287 8.03 -14.39 -34.14
C ALA A 287 8.85 -13.78 -35.30
N ASP A 288 8.35 -12.70 -35.89
CA ASP A 288 8.99 -11.88 -36.92
C ASP A 288 9.98 -10.85 -36.36
N GLY A 289 10.10 -10.76 -35.03
CA GLY A 289 10.94 -9.77 -34.34
C GLY A 289 10.31 -8.38 -34.21
N MET A 290 9.07 -8.17 -34.68
CA MET A 290 8.37 -6.91 -34.55
C MET A 290 7.90 -6.69 -33.10
N ILE A 291 7.93 -5.44 -32.65
CA ILE A 291 7.39 -5.07 -31.32
C ILE A 291 5.86 -5.15 -31.39
N LEU A 292 5.30 -6.04 -30.57
CA LEU A 292 3.87 -6.23 -30.40
C LEU A 292 3.31 -5.31 -29.31
N ASP A 293 4.08 -5.12 -28.24
CA ASP A 293 3.68 -4.29 -27.11
C ASP A 293 4.91 -3.78 -26.35
N THR A 294 4.74 -2.71 -25.56
CA THR A 294 5.79 -2.12 -24.74
C THR A 294 5.23 -1.58 -23.43
N THR A 295 5.93 -1.85 -22.34
CA THR A 295 5.65 -1.25 -21.04
C THR A 295 6.95 -0.82 -20.35
N GLU A 296 6.86 0.17 -19.48
CA GLU A 296 8.01 0.74 -18.78
C GLU A 296 7.69 0.95 -17.30
N GLN A 297 8.70 0.74 -16.45
CA GLN A 297 8.58 1.05 -15.04
C GLN A 297 9.87 1.67 -14.49
N TYR A 298 9.68 2.70 -13.68
CA TYR A 298 10.76 3.33 -12.93
C TYR A 298 11.15 2.51 -11.70
N PHE A 299 12.44 2.41 -11.41
CA PHE A 299 12.97 1.87 -10.16
C PHE A 299 14.23 2.62 -9.73
N ARG A 300 14.74 2.32 -8.52
CA ARG A 300 15.99 2.93 -8.02
C ARG A 300 17.01 1.90 -7.59
N SER A 301 18.20 2.00 -8.16
CA SER A 301 19.37 1.24 -7.72
C SER A 301 20.08 1.95 -6.57
N LEU A 302 20.66 1.17 -5.66
CA LEU A 302 21.43 1.68 -4.52
C LEU A 302 22.94 1.56 -4.74
N LYS A 303 23.70 2.40 -4.04
CA LYS A 303 25.16 2.38 -4.08
C LYS A 303 25.67 1.14 -3.36
N SER A 304 26.35 0.24 -4.05
CA SER A 304 26.97 -0.93 -3.39
C SER A 304 28.04 -0.52 -2.37
N ARG A 305 28.25 -1.37 -1.34
CA ARG A 305 29.16 -1.15 -0.21
C ARG A 305 28.86 0.11 0.61
N LYS A 306 27.66 0.68 0.46
CA LYS A 306 27.20 1.76 1.32
C LYS A 306 26.61 1.16 2.58
N ARG A 307 27.18 1.51 3.73
CA ARG A 307 26.62 1.22 5.04
C ARG A 307 25.23 1.85 5.18
N SER A 308 24.24 1.06 5.56
CA SER A 308 22.88 1.57 5.81
C SER A 308 22.80 2.30 7.16
N TYR A 309 22.00 3.35 7.20
CA TYR A 309 21.71 4.09 8.42
C TYR A 309 20.64 3.36 9.22
N LEU A 310 20.95 2.97 10.45
CA LEU A 310 20.03 2.22 11.31
C LEU A 310 19.44 3.12 12.41
N LYS A 311 18.12 3.25 12.47
CA LYS A 311 17.42 4.07 13.46
C LYS A 311 16.60 3.21 14.44
N LEU A 312 16.63 3.52 15.73
CA LEU A 312 15.70 2.97 16.70
C LEU A 312 14.41 3.81 16.74
N ILE A 313 13.25 3.16 16.69
CA ILE A 313 11.96 3.79 16.98
C ILE A 313 11.26 2.97 18.05
N THR A 314 10.74 3.64 19.07
CA THR A 314 10.03 2.97 20.15
C THR A 314 9.18 3.93 20.99
N PHE A 315 8.05 3.43 21.49
CA PHE A 315 7.26 4.11 22.52
C PHE A 315 7.83 3.95 23.94
N TYR A 316 8.92 3.19 24.12
CA TYR A 316 9.67 3.18 25.38
C TYR A 316 10.43 4.50 25.61
N THR A 317 10.73 5.25 24.54
CA THR A 317 11.40 6.55 24.63
C THR A 317 10.43 7.56 25.22
N LYS A 318 10.83 8.21 26.31
CA LYS A 318 10.04 9.28 26.92
C LYS A 318 10.06 10.53 26.05
N PRO A 319 9.03 11.40 26.13
CA PRO A 319 9.09 12.72 25.50
C PRO A 319 10.35 13.49 25.92
N ILE A 320 10.81 14.43 25.08
CA ILE A 320 12.07 15.18 25.29
C ILE A 320 12.18 15.74 26.72
N LEU A 321 11.10 16.35 27.23
CA LEU A 321 11.09 16.97 28.56
C LEU A 321 11.18 15.97 29.73
N GLU A 322 10.90 14.70 29.46
CA GLU A 322 10.92 13.60 30.44
C GLU A 322 12.12 12.66 30.27
N CYS A 323 12.99 12.92 29.29
CA CYS A 323 14.18 12.11 29.05
C CYS A 323 15.18 12.21 30.21
N LYS A 324 15.89 11.11 30.47
CA LYS A 324 16.95 11.04 31.47
C LYS A 324 18.25 10.53 30.84
N ALA A 325 19.38 11.12 31.26
CA ALA A 325 20.69 10.85 30.67
C ALA A 325 21.16 9.40 30.87
N ASP A 326 20.95 8.86 32.07
CA ASP A 326 21.29 7.47 32.43
C ASP A 326 20.58 6.45 31.53
N VAL A 327 19.29 6.66 31.25
CA VAL A 327 18.51 5.81 30.35
C VAL A 327 19.02 5.90 28.91
N LEU A 328 19.27 7.12 28.41
CA LEU A 328 19.71 7.33 27.02
C LEU A 328 21.12 6.78 26.76
N LYS A 329 22.03 6.83 27.74
CA LYS A 329 23.41 6.37 27.61
C LYS A 329 23.52 4.89 27.22
N VAL A 330 22.51 4.08 27.53
CA VAL A 330 22.43 2.66 27.13
C VAL A 330 22.47 2.48 25.61
N LEU A 331 22.05 3.48 24.83
CA LEU A 331 22.03 3.41 23.36
C LEU A 331 23.40 3.67 22.74
N ASN A 332 24.37 4.25 23.46
CA ASN A 332 25.68 4.60 22.89
C ASN A 332 26.55 3.37 22.57
N SER A 333 26.23 2.21 23.13
CA SER A 333 26.88 0.93 22.83
C SER A 333 26.10 0.08 21.81
N SER A 334 24.99 0.59 21.27
CA SER A 334 24.16 -0.11 20.31
C SER A 334 24.69 0.00 18.87
N ALA A 335 24.07 -0.73 17.94
CA ALA A 335 24.36 -0.62 16.51
C ALA A 335 23.61 0.53 15.81
N TYR A 336 22.75 1.25 16.53
CA TYR A 336 21.94 2.33 15.97
C TYR A 336 22.82 3.54 15.64
N ALA A 337 22.54 4.18 14.50
CA ALA A 337 23.07 5.48 14.13
C ALA A 337 22.19 6.63 14.62
N GLY A 338 20.92 6.37 14.94
CA GLY A 338 20.02 7.36 15.53
C GLY A 338 18.84 6.76 16.30
N VAL A 339 18.16 7.61 17.06
CA VAL A 339 16.97 7.25 17.86
C VAL A 339 15.89 8.31 17.74
N ALA A 340 14.64 7.88 17.53
CA ALA A 340 13.48 8.77 17.57
C ALA A 340 13.12 9.15 19.02
N ILE A 341 12.98 10.45 19.28
CA ILE A 341 12.62 10.99 20.59
C ILE A 341 11.35 11.83 20.43
N PRO A 342 10.21 11.41 21.00
CA PRO A 342 8.97 12.17 20.90
C PRO A 342 9.15 13.59 21.42
N MET A 343 8.71 14.58 20.66
CA MET A 343 8.55 15.94 21.19
C MET A 343 7.60 15.90 22.38
N ARG A 344 6.52 15.14 22.23
CA ARG A 344 5.38 14.98 23.13
C ARG A 344 4.69 13.63 22.87
N GLY A 345 3.92 13.13 23.82
CA GLY A 345 3.06 11.97 23.61
C GLY A 345 1.96 12.20 22.57
N SER A 346 1.61 11.16 21.81
CA SER A 346 0.61 11.20 20.74
C SER A 346 -0.81 11.55 21.21
N TYR A 347 -1.08 11.43 22.51
CA TYR A 347 -2.37 11.72 23.15
C TYR A 347 -2.32 12.92 24.12
N GLU A 348 -1.20 13.64 24.17
CA GLU A 348 -1.11 14.84 24.98
C GLU A 348 -1.89 16.00 24.35
N THR A 349 -2.61 16.72 25.19
CA THR A 349 -3.58 17.75 24.78
C THR A 349 -3.20 19.16 25.17
N ASP A 350 -2.18 19.35 25.99
CA ASP A 350 -1.76 20.70 26.39
C ASP A 350 -1.16 21.42 25.18
N ALA A 351 -1.17 22.75 25.19
CA ALA A 351 -0.48 23.53 24.16
C ALA A 351 1.02 23.24 24.15
N ALA A 352 1.65 23.30 22.97
CA ALA A 352 3.09 23.17 22.81
C ALA A 352 3.79 24.21 23.70
N PRO A 353 4.73 23.80 24.56
CA PRO A 353 5.50 24.75 25.34
C PRO A 353 6.36 25.59 24.40
N VAL A 354 6.66 26.82 24.80
CA VAL A 354 7.58 27.68 24.06
C VAL A 354 8.94 27.00 23.89
N PHE A 355 9.61 27.24 22.75
CA PHE A 355 10.85 26.54 22.40
C PHE A 355 11.92 26.56 23.51
N HIS A 356 12.04 27.67 24.26
CA HIS A 356 13.02 27.82 25.35
C HIS A 356 12.85 26.76 26.45
N ALA A 357 11.64 26.25 26.66
CA ALA A 357 11.37 25.19 27.64
C ALA A 357 12.12 23.89 27.33
N TYR A 358 12.57 23.68 26.09
CA TYR A 358 13.33 22.49 25.70
C TYR A 358 14.84 22.63 25.92
N GLU A 359 15.39 23.81 26.20
CA GLU A 359 16.83 24.05 26.11
C GLU A 359 17.68 23.18 27.05
N VAL A 360 17.23 23.00 28.29
CA VAL A 360 17.95 22.21 29.30
C VAL A 360 18.02 20.74 28.85
N GLN A 361 16.87 20.15 28.49
CA GLN A 361 16.78 18.78 28.04
C GLN A 361 17.43 18.58 26.67
N MET A 362 17.34 19.56 25.77
CA MET A 362 18.01 19.56 24.47
C MET A 362 19.53 19.41 24.62
N LYS A 363 20.13 20.24 25.50
CA LYS A 363 21.57 20.18 25.80
C LYS A 363 21.94 18.85 26.47
N MET A 364 21.13 18.39 27.43
CA MET A 364 21.35 17.11 28.11
C MET A 364 21.34 15.94 27.12
N ILE A 365 20.33 15.84 26.24
CA ILE A 365 20.20 14.76 25.26
C ILE A 365 21.40 14.75 24.31
N ARG A 366 21.76 15.90 23.74
CA ARG A 366 22.88 16.02 22.79
C ARG A 366 24.21 15.66 23.42
N ASN A 367 24.45 16.08 24.67
CA ASN A 367 25.68 15.76 25.40
C ASN A 367 25.74 14.29 25.85
N THR A 368 24.59 13.64 25.98
CA THR A 368 24.51 12.24 26.41
C THR A 368 24.67 11.27 25.24
N LEU A 369 24.04 11.54 24.10
CA LEU A 369 24.00 10.60 22.96
C LEU A 369 25.18 10.78 22.02
N THR A 370 25.83 9.67 21.68
CA THR A 370 26.83 9.59 20.59
C THR A 370 26.18 9.33 19.23
N ILE A 371 24.93 8.88 19.23
CA ILE A 371 24.09 8.65 18.05
C ILE A 371 23.19 9.87 17.80
N ASP A 372 22.56 9.95 16.63
CA ASP A 372 21.73 11.10 16.28
C ASP A 372 20.36 11.05 17.00
N PRO A 373 19.97 12.07 17.78
CA PRO A 373 18.60 12.21 18.23
C PRO A 373 17.71 12.74 17.09
N TRP A 374 16.56 12.10 16.87
CA TRP A 374 15.56 12.50 15.88
C TRP A 374 14.29 12.99 16.59
N PRO A 375 14.00 14.30 16.57
CA PRO A 375 12.73 14.82 17.07
C PRO A 375 11.54 14.16 16.36
N TRP A 376 10.59 13.62 17.12
CA TRP A 376 9.45 12.88 16.59
C TRP A 376 8.13 13.58 16.92
N VAL A 377 7.35 13.90 15.89
CA VAL A 377 6.04 14.58 15.99
C VAL A 377 4.93 13.65 15.52
N SER A 378 3.78 13.66 16.17
CA SER A 378 2.61 12.86 15.77
C SER A 378 1.45 13.72 15.29
N ILE A 379 0.89 13.40 14.13
CA ILE A 379 -0.31 14.05 13.59
C ILE A 379 -1.55 13.76 14.43
N ASN A 380 -1.53 12.70 15.22
CA ASN A 380 -2.67 12.27 16.04
C ASN A 380 -3.20 13.38 16.97
N ARG A 381 -2.36 14.37 17.30
CA ARG A 381 -2.72 15.56 18.09
C ARG A 381 -3.81 16.43 17.44
N MET A 382 -4.03 16.32 16.13
CA MET A 382 -5.06 17.05 15.40
C MET A 382 -6.15 16.15 14.82
N ILE A 383 -6.24 14.89 15.25
CA ILE A 383 -7.25 13.92 14.82
C ILE A 383 -8.36 13.80 15.87
N GLY A 384 -9.61 13.79 15.42
CA GLY A 384 -10.78 13.64 16.28
C GLY A 384 -10.98 12.23 16.81
N ALA A 385 -11.59 12.12 17.98
CA ALA A 385 -11.97 10.85 18.61
C ALA A 385 -13.49 10.83 18.89
N PRO A 386 -14.34 10.75 17.86
CA PRO A 386 -15.79 10.71 18.07
C PRO A 386 -16.18 9.42 18.81
N LYS A 387 -17.31 9.46 19.52
CA LYS A 387 -17.76 8.36 20.39
C LYS A 387 -17.95 7.03 19.64
N ASP A 388 -18.28 7.08 18.36
CA ASP A 388 -18.51 5.93 17.47
C ASP A 388 -17.26 5.52 16.65
N GLY A 389 -16.13 6.22 16.81
CA GLY A 389 -14.95 6.07 15.95
C GLY A 389 -14.15 4.77 16.12
N GLY A 390 -14.47 3.93 17.11
CA GLY A 390 -13.81 2.63 17.35
C GLY A 390 -12.31 2.68 17.68
N GLY A 391 -11.73 3.88 17.84
CA GLY A 391 -10.31 4.10 18.08
C GLY A 391 -9.87 3.92 19.54
N HIS A 392 -8.56 3.86 19.77
CA HIS A 392 -7.97 3.53 21.09
C HIS A 392 -7.75 4.74 22.00
N ALA A 393 -7.94 5.96 21.52
CA ALA A 393 -7.51 7.16 22.21
C ALA A 393 -8.21 7.48 23.53
N HIS A 394 -9.42 6.97 23.72
CA HIS A 394 -10.23 7.30 24.89
C HIS A 394 -9.54 6.98 26.22
N LYS A 395 -8.76 5.89 26.31
CA LYS A 395 -8.18 5.45 27.61
C LYS A 395 -6.82 6.09 27.96
N HIS A 396 -6.17 6.79 27.02
CA HIS A 396 -4.81 7.30 27.23
C HIS A 396 -4.71 8.83 27.12
N ALA A 397 -5.73 9.52 26.62
CA ALA A 397 -5.79 10.97 26.61
C ALA A 397 -6.15 11.53 28.00
N ARG A 398 -5.46 12.58 28.45
CA ARG A 398 -5.80 13.29 29.70
C ARG A 398 -7.03 14.17 29.57
N ASN A 399 -7.28 14.71 28.36
CA ASN A 399 -8.44 15.55 28.06
C ASN A 399 -9.15 15.02 26.81
N VAL A 400 -10.10 14.11 27.01
CA VAL A 400 -10.88 13.49 25.92
C VAL A 400 -11.77 14.51 25.20
N GLU A 401 -12.24 15.54 25.91
CA GLU A 401 -13.13 16.57 25.35
C GLU A 401 -12.46 17.32 24.20
N ARG A 402 -11.16 17.64 24.32
CA ARG A 402 -10.37 18.26 23.23
C ARG A 402 -10.47 17.45 21.93
N PHE A 403 -10.27 16.13 21.99
CA PHE A 403 -10.32 15.29 20.79
C PHE A 403 -11.75 15.06 20.29
N THR A 404 -12.75 15.15 21.18
CA THR A 404 -14.16 15.05 20.79
C THR A 404 -14.62 16.27 19.99
N ALA A 405 -14.00 17.44 20.22
CA ALA A 405 -14.31 18.67 19.49
C ALA A 405 -13.79 18.69 18.04
N ILE A 406 -12.79 17.87 17.70
CA ILE A 406 -12.20 17.81 16.36
C ILE A 406 -13.07 16.93 15.46
N ARG A 407 -13.54 17.48 14.34
CA ARG A 407 -14.34 16.77 13.35
C ARG A 407 -13.47 16.05 12.33
N GLY A 408 -13.16 14.78 12.60
CA GLY A 408 -12.26 13.95 11.78
C GLY A 408 -10.79 14.39 11.90
N LEU A 409 -10.44 15.52 11.30
CA LEU A 409 -9.10 16.13 11.31
C LEU A 409 -9.23 17.67 11.32
N ASP A 410 -8.46 18.36 12.19
CA ASP A 410 -8.54 19.83 12.41
C ASP A 410 -7.86 20.66 11.30
N LEU A 411 -8.15 20.36 10.04
CA LEU A 411 -7.47 20.95 8.87
C LEU A 411 -7.64 22.48 8.78
N GLY A 412 -8.81 23.00 9.15
CA GLY A 412 -9.10 24.44 9.20
C GLY A 412 -8.64 25.12 10.49
N ASN A 413 -8.00 24.39 11.40
CA ASN A 413 -7.58 24.88 12.73
C ASN A 413 -8.73 25.40 13.60
N GLU A 414 -9.93 24.82 13.46
CA GLU A 414 -11.14 25.27 14.17
C GLU A 414 -11.03 25.09 15.68
N THR A 415 -10.25 24.10 16.13
CA THR A 415 -9.99 23.82 17.56
C THR A 415 -8.62 24.30 18.04
N GLY A 416 -7.79 24.87 17.15
CA GLY A 416 -6.40 25.25 17.44
C GLY A 416 -5.41 24.08 17.44
N ALA A 417 -5.86 22.85 17.15
CA ALA A 417 -5.01 21.66 17.21
C ALA A 417 -4.01 21.59 16.05
N ARG A 418 -4.37 22.09 14.86
CA ARG A 418 -3.42 22.21 13.75
C ARG A 418 -2.31 23.21 14.02
N ALA A 419 -2.61 24.38 14.59
CA ALA A 419 -1.61 25.38 14.94
C ALA A 419 -0.65 24.85 16.02
N ASP A 420 -1.17 24.10 16.99
CA ASP A 420 -0.37 23.38 17.99
C ASP A 420 0.56 22.33 17.36
N PHE A 421 0.04 21.53 16.42
CA PHE A 421 0.82 20.56 15.65
C PHE A 421 1.94 21.25 14.85
N LEU A 422 1.64 22.33 14.12
CA LEU A 422 2.63 23.08 13.34
C LEU A 422 3.68 23.76 14.23
N THR A 423 3.31 24.17 15.44
CA THR A 423 4.26 24.67 16.45
C THR A 423 5.22 23.56 16.90
N CYS A 424 4.68 22.38 17.26
CA CYS A 424 5.51 21.21 17.57
C CYS A 424 6.42 20.82 16.40
N TRP A 425 5.90 20.84 15.17
CA TRP A 425 6.66 20.59 13.94
C TRP A 425 7.81 21.57 13.77
N SER A 426 7.56 22.88 13.90
CA SER A 426 8.61 23.90 13.83
C SER A 426 9.69 23.70 14.91
N HIS A 427 9.28 23.37 16.14
CA HIS A 427 10.21 23.11 17.23
C HIS A 427 11.06 21.86 16.96
N ALA A 428 10.47 20.79 16.43
CA ALA A 428 11.18 19.60 16.00
C ALA A 428 12.22 19.90 14.92
N VAL A 429 11.87 20.66 13.88
CA VAL A 429 12.82 21.03 12.81
C VAL A 429 13.97 21.88 13.37
N ARG A 430 13.67 22.81 14.29
CA ARG A 430 14.70 23.60 14.96
C ARG A 430 15.62 22.73 15.81
N LEU A 431 15.08 21.83 16.62
CA LEU A 431 15.87 20.87 17.42
C LEU A 431 16.77 20.00 16.56
N ALA A 432 16.26 19.47 15.45
CA ALA A 432 17.06 18.66 14.53
C ALA A 432 18.28 19.43 14.01
N ARG A 433 18.10 20.72 13.68
CA ARG A 433 19.21 21.60 13.28
C ARG A 433 20.20 21.85 14.42
N GLU A 434 19.73 22.21 15.61
CA GLU A 434 20.60 22.49 16.76
C GLU A 434 21.40 21.25 17.19
N TRP A 435 20.84 20.05 17.01
CA TRP A 435 21.52 18.77 17.27
C TRP A 435 22.43 18.29 16.14
N ALA A 436 22.45 18.99 15.01
CA ALA A 436 23.03 18.52 13.75
C ALA A 436 22.52 17.12 13.35
N SER A 437 21.27 16.82 13.69
CA SER A 437 20.60 15.57 13.31
C SER A 437 20.35 15.57 11.80
N PRO A 438 20.28 14.39 11.15
CA PRO A 438 19.94 14.34 9.73
C PRO A 438 18.52 14.82 9.42
N GLY A 439 17.62 14.86 10.41
CA GLY A 439 16.30 15.47 10.23
C GLY A 439 15.30 15.20 11.34
N VAL A 440 14.02 15.13 10.96
CA VAL A 440 12.88 14.95 11.86
C VAL A 440 12.09 13.70 11.49
N MET A 441 11.38 13.15 12.47
CA MET A 441 10.46 12.05 12.27
C MET A 441 9.02 12.53 12.41
N ILE A 442 8.13 12.04 11.54
CA ILE A 442 6.69 12.24 11.66
C ILE A 442 5.95 10.91 11.77
N ASP A 443 5.00 10.87 12.70
CA ASP A 443 3.96 9.87 12.77
C ASP A 443 2.71 10.39 12.04
N LEU A 444 2.30 9.70 10.98
CA LEU A 444 1.06 9.99 10.28
C LEU A 444 -0.08 9.05 10.72
N GLU A 445 0.11 8.27 11.78
CA GLU A 445 -0.86 7.29 12.25
C GLU A 445 -2.06 7.94 12.96
N ALA A 446 -3.26 7.48 12.59
CA ALA A 446 -4.54 8.01 13.07
C ALA A 446 -5.05 7.28 14.32
N TYR A 447 -4.23 7.19 15.37
CA TYR A 447 -4.53 6.41 16.59
C TYR A 447 -5.88 6.74 17.25
N ASN A 448 -6.32 8.00 17.15
CA ASN A 448 -7.60 8.46 17.67
C ASN A 448 -8.78 7.87 16.91
N ASN A 449 -8.65 7.71 15.59
CA ASN A 449 -9.71 7.21 14.73
C ASN A 449 -9.15 6.81 13.36
N TYR A 450 -8.93 5.51 13.14
CA TYR A 450 -8.40 4.98 11.89
C TYR A 450 -9.31 5.22 10.67
N ARG A 451 -10.61 5.50 10.86
CA ARG A 451 -11.49 5.92 9.75
C ARG A 451 -11.02 7.23 9.12
N SER A 452 -10.28 8.05 9.87
CA SER A 452 -9.68 9.31 9.40
C SER A 452 -8.58 9.13 8.35
N TYR A 453 -8.19 7.90 7.99
CA TYR A 453 -7.42 7.69 6.75
C TYR A 453 -8.24 7.93 5.49
N SER A 454 -9.55 7.70 5.54
CA SER A 454 -10.47 7.93 4.44
C SER A 454 -10.77 9.41 4.28
N VAL A 455 -10.47 9.97 3.10
CA VAL A 455 -10.78 11.36 2.76
C VAL A 455 -12.29 11.59 2.77
N ALA A 456 -13.07 10.65 2.25
CA ALA A 456 -14.53 10.73 2.25
C ALA A 456 -15.10 10.80 3.67
N TYR A 457 -14.54 10.03 4.60
CA TYR A 457 -14.96 10.10 6.01
C TYR A 457 -14.64 11.47 6.62
N VAL A 458 -13.43 12.00 6.40
CA VAL A 458 -13.06 13.32 6.92
C VAL A 458 -13.91 14.43 6.29
N ALA A 459 -14.24 14.32 5.00
CA ALA A 459 -15.12 15.25 4.28
C ALA A 459 -16.53 15.27 4.88
N ASP A 460 -17.12 14.10 5.09
CA ASP A 460 -18.42 13.95 5.76
C ASP A 460 -18.42 14.59 7.16
N GLN A 461 -17.44 14.24 8.00
CA GLN A 461 -17.35 14.78 9.36
C GLN A 461 -17.20 16.32 9.39
N ARG A 462 -16.54 16.89 8.38
CA ARG A 462 -16.32 18.34 8.26
C ARG A 462 -17.45 19.06 7.53
N GLY A 463 -18.37 18.36 6.86
CA GLY A 463 -19.35 18.96 5.96
C GLY A 463 -18.70 19.62 4.73
N GLU A 464 -17.58 19.06 4.27
CA GLU A 464 -16.79 19.56 3.13
C GLU A 464 -16.86 18.58 1.95
N SER A 465 -16.45 19.03 0.76
CA SER A 465 -16.23 18.13 -0.38
C SER A 465 -14.93 17.33 -0.21
N ILE A 466 -14.83 16.18 -0.90
CA ILE A 466 -13.57 15.39 -0.95
C ILE A 466 -12.44 16.25 -1.49
N GLU A 467 -12.69 17.02 -2.56
CA GLU A 467 -11.71 17.91 -3.20
C GLU A 467 -11.19 18.99 -2.23
N THR A 468 -12.08 19.57 -1.42
CA THR A 468 -11.71 20.55 -0.38
C THR A 468 -10.79 19.91 0.66
N VAL A 469 -11.13 18.72 1.18
CA VAL A 469 -10.29 18.01 2.16
C VAL A 469 -8.93 17.65 1.55
N VAL A 470 -8.90 17.16 0.30
CA VAL A 470 -7.64 16.91 -0.42
C VAL A 470 -6.78 18.17 -0.47
N SER A 471 -7.36 19.30 -0.90
CA SER A 471 -6.66 20.58 -0.97
C SER A 471 -6.11 21.02 0.38
N HIS A 472 -6.88 20.85 1.46
CA HIS A 472 -6.44 21.16 2.82
C HIS A 472 -5.28 20.26 3.30
N CYS A 473 -5.32 18.96 3.00
CA CYS A 473 -4.21 18.05 3.32
C CYS A 473 -2.93 18.41 2.57
N GLU A 474 -3.02 18.74 1.27
CA GLU A 474 -1.87 19.17 0.49
C GLU A 474 -1.31 20.51 0.99
N ALA A 475 -2.19 21.45 1.39
CA ALA A 475 -1.79 22.73 1.99
C ALA A 475 -1.04 22.53 3.32
N LEU A 476 -1.52 21.64 4.20
CA LEU A 476 -0.82 21.28 5.44
C LEU A 476 0.59 20.73 5.13
N GLY A 477 0.71 19.83 4.15
CA GLY A 477 2.00 19.31 3.72
C GLY A 477 2.94 20.39 3.15
N ALA A 478 2.40 21.32 2.36
CA ALA A 478 3.17 22.43 1.81
C ALA A 478 3.71 23.36 2.91
N GLU A 479 2.88 23.71 3.90
CA GLU A 479 3.31 24.52 5.04
C GLU A 479 4.39 23.84 5.88
N MET A 480 4.30 22.52 6.06
CA MET A 480 5.35 21.74 6.72
C MET A 480 6.68 21.82 5.96
N ALA A 481 6.65 21.76 4.63
CA ALA A 481 7.83 21.93 3.78
C ALA A 481 8.39 23.36 3.85
N ASP A 482 7.54 24.38 3.89
CA ASP A 482 7.95 25.78 4.04
C ASP A 482 8.67 26.03 5.38
N ILE A 483 8.17 25.43 6.47
CA ILE A 483 8.83 25.47 7.78
C ILE A 483 10.22 24.83 7.69
N VAL A 484 10.35 23.70 6.99
CA VAL A 484 11.65 23.03 6.82
C VAL A 484 12.59 23.89 5.97
N SER A 485 12.14 24.41 4.84
CA SER A 485 12.91 25.31 3.97
C SER A 485 13.46 26.51 4.76
N LYS A 486 12.64 27.12 5.61
CA LYS A 486 13.02 28.28 6.41
C LYS A 486 14.03 27.95 7.53
N ILE A 487 13.84 26.83 8.23
CA ILE A 487 14.60 26.54 9.45
C ILE A 487 15.82 25.67 9.17
N TYR A 488 15.64 24.60 8.40
CA TYR A 488 16.67 23.59 8.11
C TYR A 488 16.48 22.99 6.70
N PRO A 489 16.86 23.71 5.63
CA PRO A 489 16.52 23.34 4.25
C PRO A 489 16.94 21.93 3.80
N LYS A 490 18.01 21.37 4.40
CA LYS A 490 18.54 20.04 4.11
C LYS A 490 17.98 18.92 5.01
N CYS A 491 16.99 19.24 5.82
CA CYS A 491 16.38 18.31 6.76
C CYS A 491 15.73 17.15 5.99
N MET A 492 15.92 15.93 6.49
CA MET A 492 15.14 14.79 6.04
C MET A 492 13.89 14.63 6.89
N ILE A 493 12.75 14.46 6.24
CA ILE A 493 11.50 14.06 6.89
C ILE A 493 11.39 12.55 6.81
N TRP A 494 11.46 11.87 7.94
CA TRP A 494 11.23 10.42 8.01
C TRP A 494 9.84 10.15 8.57
N SER A 495 8.92 9.72 7.70
CA SER A 495 7.59 9.25 8.14
C SER A 495 7.57 7.75 8.39
N LEU A 496 6.74 7.25 9.31
CA LEU A 496 6.54 5.81 9.45
C LEU A 496 6.04 5.16 8.13
N PHE A 497 5.17 5.87 7.40
CA PHE A 497 4.67 5.49 6.08
C PHE A 497 4.21 6.72 5.28
N SER A 498 4.06 6.56 3.97
CA SER A 498 3.48 7.61 3.09
C SER A 498 2.09 7.28 2.58
N ARG A 499 1.71 6.00 2.48
CA ARG A 499 0.50 5.51 1.81
C ARG A 499 0.36 5.94 0.33
N LEU A 500 1.45 6.32 -0.34
CA LEU A 500 1.44 6.57 -1.80
C LEU A 500 1.23 5.29 -2.61
N GLU A 501 1.37 4.12 -1.98
CA GLU A 501 1.07 2.81 -2.54
C GLU A 501 -0.44 2.45 -2.53
N LEU A 502 -1.30 3.28 -1.94
CA LEU A 502 -2.69 2.93 -1.67
C LEU A 502 -3.67 4.02 -2.11
N THR A 503 -4.59 3.64 -2.99
CA THR A 503 -5.77 4.43 -3.35
C THR A 503 -7.06 3.70 -2.99
N THR A 504 -8.13 4.45 -2.74
CA THR A 504 -9.48 3.95 -2.52
C THR A 504 -10.44 4.55 -3.55
N THR A 505 -11.42 3.78 -4.00
CA THR A 505 -12.54 4.31 -4.80
C THR A 505 -13.66 4.76 -3.88
N HIS A 506 -14.38 5.81 -4.24
CA HIS A 506 -15.54 6.30 -3.50
C HIS A 506 -16.69 6.59 -4.46
N PRO A 507 -17.95 6.35 -4.03
CA PRO A 507 -19.12 6.75 -4.81
C PRO A 507 -19.05 8.23 -5.23
N GLY A 508 -19.33 8.51 -6.49
CA GLY A 508 -19.32 9.87 -7.05
C GLY A 508 -17.94 10.42 -7.43
N VAL A 509 -16.83 9.76 -7.08
CA VAL A 509 -15.48 10.19 -7.48
C VAL A 509 -14.97 9.31 -8.62
N LYS A 510 -14.73 9.92 -9.79
CA LYS A 510 -14.34 9.20 -11.02
C LYS A 510 -12.96 8.54 -10.94
N THR A 511 -12.07 9.06 -10.11
CA THR A 511 -10.69 8.59 -9.99
C THR A 511 -10.43 8.06 -8.59
N PRO A 512 -9.66 6.97 -8.44
CA PRO A 512 -9.20 6.54 -7.12
C PRO A 512 -8.53 7.70 -6.38
N VAL A 513 -8.88 7.87 -5.12
CA VAL A 513 -8.31 8.90 -4.25
C VAL A 513 -7.28 8.28 -3.32
N PHE A 514 -6.25 9.02 -2.99
CA PHE A 514 -5.33 8.58 -1.95
C PHE A 514 -5.92 8.78 -0.53
N THR A 515 -5.24 8.21 0.46
CA THR A 515 -5.57 8.43 1.88
C THR A 515 -5.08 9.80 2.38
N ILE A 516 -5.55 10.25 3.54
CA ILE A 516 -5.10 11.49 4.19
C ILE A 516 -3.57 11.60 4.33
N PRO A 517 -2.84 10.59 4.88
CA PRO A 517 -1.37 10.60 4.94
C PRO A 517 -0.69 10.80 3.57
N SER A 518 -1.28 10.22 2.52
CA SER A 518 -0.78 10.33 1.16
C SER A 518 -0.86 11.77 0.65
N TYR A 519 -1.99 12.46 0.83
CA TYR A 519 -2.14 13.85 0.38
C TYR A 519 -1.28 14.83 1.17
N ILE A 520 -1.08 14.62 2.47
CA ILE A 520 -0.10 15.41 3.25
C ILE A 520 1.31 15.19 2.70
N THR A 521 1.66 13.94 2.38
CA THR A 521 2.97 13.62 1.78
C THR A 521 3.13 14.24 0.39
N LEU A 522 2.08 14.18 -0.45
CA LEU A 522 2.07 14.84 -1.77
C LEU A 522 2.23 16.35 -1.64
N GLY A 523 1.59 16.99 -0.66
CA GLY A 523 1.77 18.41 -0.36
C GLY A 523 3.23 18.77 -0.09
N ILE A 524 3.91 17.99 0.76
CA ILE A 524 5.35 18.16 1.04
C ILE A 524 6.18 18.01 -0.24
N LEU A 525 5.99 16.92 -0.98
CA LEU A 525 6.78 16.58 -2.17
C LEU A 525 6.57 17.58 -3.32
N LYS A 526 5.32 17.96 -3.59
CA LYS A 526 4.96 18.98 -4.58
C LYS A 526 5.60 20.31 -4.23
N ARG A 527 5.49 20.74 -2.97
CA ARG A 527 6.07 22.01 -2.52
C ARG A 527 7.59 22.02 -2.60
N ALA A 528 8.26 20.95 -2.16
CA ALA A 528 9.71 20.81 -2.28
C ALA A 528 10.18 20.90 -3.73
N LYS A 529 9.53 20.16 -4.64
CA LYS A 529 9.83 20.20 -6.08
C LYS A 529 9.57 21.58 -6.69
N GLN A 530 8.44 22.21 -6.39
CA GLN A 530 8.05 23.52 -6.94
C GLN A 530 9.00 24.65 -6.52
N GLN A 531 9.54 24.59 -5.29
CA GLN A 531 10.41 25.64 -4.75
C GLN A 531 11.91 25.27 -4.77
N GLY A 532 12.28 24.10 -5.28
CA GLY A 532 13.66 23.64 -5.26
C GLY A 532 14.24 23.47 -3.85
N ILE A 533 13.41 23.06 -2.89
CA ILE A 533 13.85 22.82 -1.50
C ILE A 533 14.66 21.52 -1.49
N ASP A 534 15.90 21.53 -0.97
CA ASP A 534 16.79 20.35 -0.81
C ASP A 534 16.32 19.40 0.33
N LEU A 535 15.01 19.17 0.38
CA LEU A 535 14.33 18.31 1.32
C LEU A 535 14.26 16.87 0.77
N LYS A 536 14.50 15.90 1.66
CA LYS A 536 14.24 14.48 1.38
C LYS A 536 13.13 13.96 2.27
N TYR A 537 12.16 13.28 1.68
CA TYR A 537 11.12 12.55 2.37
C TYR A 537 11.41 11.04 2.31
N LEU A 538 11.56 10.43 3.48
CA LEU A 538 11.79 9.00 3.67
C LEU A 538 10.48 8.32 4.10
N CYS A 539 9.95 7.45 3.25
CA CYS A 539 8.84 6.57 3.60
C CYS A 539 9.37 5.37 4.41
N GLY A 540 9.06 5.33 5.71
CA GLY A 540 9.59 4.39 6.69
C GLY A 540 9.21 2.93 6.49
N GLY A 541 8.12 2.67 5.77
CA GLY A 541 7.69 1.34 5.41
C GLY A 541 6.99 0.52 6.49
N GLU A 542 6.40 1.17 7.50
CA GLU A 542 5.51 0.50 8.48
C GLU A 542 4.41 -0.34 7.81
N THR A 543 3.85 0.16 6.71
CA THR A 543 2.77 -0.52 5.98
C THR A 543 3.33 -1.52 4.96
N THR A 544 4.52 -1.23 4.44
CA THR A 544 5.26 -2.01 3.45
C THR A 544 6.76 -1.71 3.58
N PRO A 545 7.66 -2.66 3.88
CA PRO A 545 7.43 -4.10 4.05
C PRO A 545 6.71 -4.48 5.36
N GLY A 546 6.67 -3.56 6.33
CA GLY A 546 6.02 -3.71 7.61
C GLY A 546 6.73 -4.59 8.63
N TYR A 547 6.12 -4.68 9.82
CA TYR A 547 6.77 -5.18 11.03
C TYR A 547 7.07 -6.68 11.05
N CYS A 548 6.15 -7.49 10.54
CA CYS A 548 6.20 -8.94 10.65
C CYS A 548 6.39 -9.58 9.27
N ASN A 549 7.36 -10.48 9.14
CA ASN A 549 7.64 -11.22 7.93
C ASN A 549 7.92 -12.67 8.28
N ARG A 550 7.21 -13.61 7.63
CA ARG A 550 7.32 -15.04 7.95
C ARG A 550 8.75 -15.54 7.81
N ASP A 551 9.43 -15.12 6.75
CA ASP A 551 10.78 -15.53 6.39
C ASP A 551 11.40 -14.46 5.45
N THR A 552 12.63 -14.69 5.02
CA THR A 552 13.36 -13.80 4.10
C THR A 552 12.66 -13.64 2.75
N ASP A 553 12.05 -14.69 2.22
CA ASP A 553 11.40 -14.63 0.90
C ASP A 553 10.09 -13.84 0.97
N ALA A 554 9.33 -13.98 2.04
CA ALA A 554 8.16 -13.15 2.31
C ALA A 554 8.55 -11.67 2.44
N LEU A 555 9.67 -11.36 3.09
CA LEU A 555 10.21 -10.00 3.14
C LEU A 555 10.58 -9.49 1.74
N LYS A 556 11.32 -10.26 0.93
CA LYS A 556 11.69 -9.89 -0.45
C LYS A 556 10.46 -9.66 -1.33
N ALA A 557 9.45 -10.52 -1.22
CA ALA A 557 8.19 -10.37 -1.96
C ALA A 557 7.48 -9.06 -1.61
N LYS A 558 7.43 -8.68 -0.32
CA LYS A 558 6.87 -7.38 0.09
C LYS A 558 7.70 -6.19 -0.37
N ILE A 559 9.03 -6.31 -0.39
CA ILE A 559 9.93 -5.27 -0.92
C ILE A 559 9.65 -5.05 -2.42
N ALA A 560 9.58 -6.13 -3.21
CA ALA A 560 9.27 -6.06 -4.64
C ALA A 560 7.87 -5.48 -4.90
N LYS A 561 6.86 -5.93 -4.16
CA LYS A 561 5.50 -5.37 -4.22
C LYS A 561 5.51 -3.86 -3.94
N ARG A 562 6.22 -3.43 -2.91
CA ARG A 562 6.32 -2.02 -2.56
C ARG A 562 6.97 -1.19 -3.65
N ASP A 563 8.10 -1.63 -4.19
CA ASP A 563 8.80 -0.90 -5.27
C ASP A 563 7.88 -0.69 -6.47
N ARG A 564 7.09 -1.72 -6.84
CA ARG A 564 6.04 -1.58 -7.86
C ARG A 564 5.00 -0.54 -7.49
N ASP A 565 4.38 -0.69 -6.33
CA ASP A 565 3.20 0.10 -5.96
C ASP A 565 3.55 1.60 -5.78
N VAL A 566 4.83 1.94 -5.55
CA VAL A 566 5.30 3.33 -5.42
C VAL A 566 6.16 3.82 -6.59
N ALA A 567 6.30 3.03 -7.66
CA ALA A 567 7.15 3.36 -8.81
C ALA A 567 6.79 4.72 -9.43
N GLN A 568 5.49 5.00 -9.57
CA GLN A 568 5.01 6.28 -10.11
C GLN A 568 5.41 7.47 -9.23
N ALA A 569 5.25 7.36 -7.91
CA ALA A 569 5.64 8.42 -6.97
C ALA A 569 7.16 8.65 -6.98
N LEU A 570 7.95 7.56 -7.06
CA LEU A 570 9.40 7.64 -7.18
C LEU A 570 9.84 8.31 -8.48
N ALA A 571 9.15 8.05 -9.60
CA ALA A 571 9.40 8.69 -10.89
C ALA A 571 9.01 10.18 -10.88
N GLN A 572 7.92 10.53 -10.21
CA GLN A 572 7.43 11.91 -10.12
C GLN A 572 8.33 12.79 -9.24
N PHE A 573 8.94 12.20 -8.20
CA PHE A 573 9.75 12.88 -7.19
C PHE A 573 11.12 12.20 -6.95
N PRO A 574 11.97 12.05 -7.99
CA PRO A 574 13.19 11.24 -7.91
C PRO A 574 14.24 11.81 -6.93
N ASP A 575 14.23 13.11 -6.69
CA ASP A 575 15.18 13.79 -5.80
C ASP A 575 14.64 14.02 -4.39
N HIS A 576 13.33 13.84 -4.19
CA HIS A 576 12.66 14.16 -2.93
C HIS A 576 12.04 12.93 -2.24
N PHE A 577 11.66 11.88 -2.97
CA PHE A 577 11.00 10.71 -2.38
C PHE A 577 11.92 9.48 -2.36
N PHE A 578 12.09 8.93 -1.17
CA PHE A 578 12.99 7.81 -0.89
C PHE A 578 12.29 6.78 0.00
N LEU A 579 12.68 5.51 -0.15
CA LEU A 579 12.16 4.42 0.65
C LEU A 579 13.15 4.01 1.75
N ALA A 580 12.62 3.72 2.93
CA ALA A 580 13.32 3.14 4.06
C ALA A 580 12.68 1.81 4.46
N GLY A 581 13.46 0.90 5.04
CA GLY A 581 13.00 -0.42 5.50
C GLY A 581 12.63 -0.44 6.98
N THR A 582 11.75 -1.36 7.37
CA THR A 582 11.41 -1.61 8.78
C THR A 582 11.23 -3.09 9.08
N ILE A 583 11.41 -3.44 10.35
CA ILE A 583 11.05 -4.73 10.95
C ILE A 583 10.89 -4.56 12.48
N SER A 584 10.05 -5.38 13.11
CA SER A 584 9.88 -5.42 14.58
C SER A 584 10.37 -6.77 15.15
N PRO A 585 11.66 -6.92 15.46
CA PRO A 585 12.21 -8.16 15.97
C PRO A 585 11.87 -8.42 17.45
N PHE A 586 11.86 -9.70 17.83
CA PHE A 586 11.84 -10.19 19.21
C PHE A 586 13.08 -11.04 19.47
N HIS A 587 13.45 -11.21 20.75
CA HIS A 587 14.61 -12.03 21.10
C HIS A 587 14.25 -13.46 21.51
N ASP A 588 12.99 -13.67 21.89
CA ASP A 588 12.39 -14.96 22.21
C ASP A 588 10.92 -14.90 21.75
N TYR A 589 10.46 -15.88 20.97
CA TYR A 589 9.08 -15.90 20.50
C TYR A 589 8.07 -16.07 21.64
N SER A 590 8.43 -16.75 22.73
CA SER A 590 7.53 -17.02 23.87
C SER A 590 7.05 -15.76 24.60
N ILE A 591 7.76 -14.64 24.43
CA ILE A 591 7.38 -13.34 25.00
C ILE A 591 6.59 -12.46 24.03
N ALA A 592 6.47 -12.86 22.76
CA ALA A 592 5.72 -12.12 21.75
C ALA A 592 4.23 -12.07 22.12
N LYS A 593 3.58 -10.96 21.80
CA LYS A 593 2.15 -10.75 22.05
C LYS A 593 1.47 -10.14 20.83
N SER A 594 0.13 -10.23 20.80
CA SER A 594 -0.71 -9.45 19.90
C SER A 594 -0.33 -9.66 18.42
N PHE A 595 -0.09 -8.59 17.66
CA PHE A 595 0.23 -8.65 16.24
C PHE A 595 1.61 -9.28 15.93
N ILE A 596 2.56 -9.28 16.86
CA ILE A 596 3.85 -9.94 16.68
C ILE A 596 3.68 -11.46 16.78
N GLU A 597 3.01 -11.92 17.82
CA GLU A 597 2.67 -13.35 18.01
C GLU A 597 1.90 -13.89 16.78
N LYS A 598 0.81 -13.21 16.39
CA LYS A 598 0.03 -13.58 15.20
C LYS A 598 0.85 -13.54 13.91
N GLY A 599 1.72 -12.55 13.75
CA GLY A 599 2.53 -12.36 12.55
C GLY A 599 3.62 -13.41 12.36
N TYR A 600 4.06 -14.05 13.44
CA TYR A 600 5.14 -15.04 13.44
C TYR A 600 4.71 -16.45 13.87
N ALA A 601 3.41 -16.70 14.06
CA ALA A 601 2.88 -17.99 14.50
C ALA A 601 3.38 -19.16 13.64
N ASP A 602 3.23 -19.04 12.32
CA ASP A 602 3.64 -20.06 11.35
C ASP A 602 5.05 -19.81 10.76
N SER A 603 5.86 -18.96 11.39
CA SER A 603 7.22 -18.61 10.95
C SER A 603 8.27 -19.57 11.53
N PRO A 604 9.39 -19.86 10.84
CA PRO A 604 10.52 -20.56 11.45
C PRO A 604 11.30 -19.69 12.47
N ILE A 605 11.03 -18.39 12.54
CA ILE A 605 11.75 -17.44 13.39
C ILE A 605 11.30 -17.61 14.85
N ARG A 606 12.24 -17.95 15.75
CA ARG A 606 11.95 -18.21 17.16
C ARG A 606 12.87 -17.45 18.13
N SER A 607 14.02 -17.00 17.66
CA SER A 607 15.03 -16.27 18.41
C SER A 607 15.52 -15.02 17.67
N LEU A 608 16.32 -14.19 18.33
CA LEU A 608 16.93 -13.01 17.70
C LEU A 608 17.86 -13.38 16.53
N ASP A 609 18.59 -14.48 16.64
CA ASP A 609 19.61 -14.86 15.65
C ASP A 609 18.97 -15.33 14.34
N ASP A 610 17.76 -15.90 14.41
CA ASP A 610 16.98 -16.28 13.24
C ASP A 610 16.61 -15.06 12.36
N PHE A 611 16.61 -13.84 12.91
CA PHE A 611 16.37 -12.61 12.15
C PHE A 611 17.56 -12.17 11.28
N GLU A 612 18.78 -12.72 11.46
CA GLU A 612 19.97 -12.26 10.75
C GLU A 612 19.79 -12.20 9.22
N PRO A 613 19.24 -13.22 8.53
CA PRO A 613 19.01 -13.18 7.09
C PRO A 613 18.04 -12.07 6.66
N MET A 614 17.01 -11.79 7.48
CA MET A 614 16.07 -10.70 7.22
C MET A 614 16.72 -9.34 7.45
N PHE A 615 17.54 -9.18 8.49
CA PHE A 615 18.29 -7.93 8.70
C PHE A 615 19.22 -7.65 7.53
N ARG A 616 19.99 -8.65 7.06
CA ARG A 616 20.86 -8.53 5.87
C ARG A 616 20.06 -8.09 4.64
N THR A 617 18.96 -8.79 4.36
CA THR A 617 18.05 -8.45 3.25
C THR A 617 17.56 -7.01 3.35
N LEU A 618 17.15 -6.55 4.54
CA LEU A 618 16.62 -5.22 4.76
C LEU A 618 17.70 -4.14 4.60
N VAL A 619 18.89 -4.34 5.15
CA VAL A 619 20.00 -3.38 5.02
C VAL A 619 20.54 -3.35 3.61
N ASP A 620 20.52 -4.44 2.85
CA ASP A 620 20.89 -4.43 1.43
C ASP A 620 19.83 -3.71 0.57
N ALA A 621 18.56 -3.91 0.89
CA ALA A 621 17.44 -3.31 0.17
C ALA A 621 17.30 -1.79 0.38
N TYR A 622 17.74 -1.23 1.51
CA TYR A 622 17.49 0.17 1.86
C TYR A 622 18.69 0.89 2.48
N ASP A 623 18.94 2.13 2.05
CA ASP A 623 19.96 3.01 2.66
C ASP A 623 19.58 3.45 4.08
N TRP A 624 18.30 3.41 4.40
CA TRP A 624 17.72 3.83 5.67
C TRP A 624 16.86 2.69 6.19
N VAL A 625 17.18 2.19 7.37
CA VAL A 625 16.45 1.12 8.03
C VAL A 625 16.12 1.56 9.43
N TRP A 626 14.94 1.21 9.92
CA TRP A 626 14.63 1.36 11.32
C TRP A 626 14.13 0.07 11.95
N ILE A 627 14.44 -0.08 13.23
CA ILE A 627 14.01 -1.20 14.04
C ILE A 627 12.91 -0.71 14.97
N TYR A 628 11.73 -1.31 14.86
CA TYR A 628 10.65 -1.03 15.78
C TYR A 628 10.83 -1.87 17.04
N ALA A 629 11.26 -1.25 18.13
CA ALA A 629 11.28 -1.90 19.43
C ALA A 629 9.87 -1.79 20.06
N SER A 630 8.96 -2.64 19.57
CA SER A 630 7.55 -2.61 19.96
C SER A 630 7.31 -3.22 21.34
N SER A 631 6.25 -2.76 22.01
CA SER A 631 5.80 -3.36 23.27
C SER A 631 5.28 -4.78 23.11
N ALA A 632 4.76 -5.10 21.91
CA ALA A 632 4.30 -6.43 21.53
C ALA A 632 5.46 -7.43 21.35
N ALA A 633 6.64 -6.97 20.93
CA ALA A 633 7.85 -7.77 20.83
C ALA A 633 8.69 -7.78 22.12
N ARG A 634 8.36 -6.91 23.09
CA ARG A 634 9.08 -6.75 24.37
C ARG A 634 10.60 -6.57 24.18
N THR A 635 10.98 -5.81 23.17
CA THR A 635 12.38 -5.56 22.82
C THR A 635 13.16 -4.86 23.94
N LEU A 636 12.51 -3.94 24.67
CA LEU A 636 13.07 -3.19 25.81
C LEU A 636 14.48 -2.61 25.51
N PRO A 637 14.61 -1.67 24.56
CA PRO A 637 15.90 -1.25 24.02
C PRO A 637 16.79 -0.46 25.01
N TYR A 638 16.22 -0.03 26.13
CA TYR A 638 16.93 0.66 27.21
C TYR A 638 17.40 -0.28 28.32
N ASP A 639 17.10 -1.57 28.22
CA ASP A 639 17.77 -2.58 29.05
C ASP A 639 19.17 -2.86 28.48
N PRO A 640 20.26 -2.73 29.26
CA PRO A 640 21.62 -2.91 28.74
C PRO A 640 21.89 -4.28 28.12
N LYS A 641 21.32 -5.36 28.69
CA LYS A 641 21.51 -6.72 28.19
C LYS A 641 20.82 -6.89 26.84
N ASN A 642 19.60 -6.38 26.70
CA ASN A 642 18.89 -6.40 25.42
C ASN A 642 19.56 -5.50 24.38
N SER A 643 19.92 -4.26 24.74
CA SER A 643 20.63 -3.34 23.84
C SER A 643 21.89 -3.99 23.24
N HIS A 644 22.68 -4.66 24.08
CA HIS A 644 23.87 -5.40 23.63
C HIS A 644 23.53 -6.57 22.70
N ALA A 645 22.53 -7.41 23.06
CA ALA A 645 22.13 -8.55 22.25
C ALA A 645 21.68 -8.16 20.84
N TYR A 646 20.82 -7.14 20.72
CA TYR A 646 20.39 -6.57 19.44
C TYR A 646 21.54 -5.89 18.70
N GLY A 647 22.38 -5.14 19.41
CA GLY A 647 23.55 -4.48 18.85
C GLY A 647 24.48 -5.44 18.11
N ARG A 648 24.75 -6.62 18.68
CA ARG A 648 25.59 -7.65 18.04
C ARG A 648 25.03 -8.08 16.67
N VAL A 649 23.76 -8.50 16.61
CA VAL A 649 23.16 -9.06 15.40
C VAL A 649 22.97 -7.98 14.33
N LEU A 650 22.51 -6.79 14.73
CA LEU A 650 22.31 -5.66 13.82
C LEU A 650 23.64 -5.15 13.25
N LYS A 651 24.70 -5.06 14.08
CA LYS A 651 26.03 -4.67 13.62
C LYS A 651 26.59 -5.67 12.61
N SER A 652 26.43 -6.97 12.85
CA SER A 652 26.82 -8.03 11.89
C SER A 652 26.19 -7.80 10.52
N ALA A 653 24.86 -7.61 10.47
CA ALA A 653 24.14 -7.41 9.22
C ALA A 653 24.59 -6.13 8.48
N VAL A 654 24.75 -5.02 9.19
CA VAL A 654 25.17 -3.74 8.61
C VAL A 654 26.62 -3.80 8.09
N ASP A 655 27.51 -4.46 8.82
CA ASP A 655 28.92 -4.60 8.43
C ASP A 655 29.08 -5.51 7.20
N ALA A 656 28.33 -6.62 7.14
CA ALA A 656 28.31 -7.51 5.98
C ALA A 656 27.87 -6.79 4.69
N SER A 657 26.78 -6.00 4.77
CA SER A 657 26.30 -5.19 3.64
C SER A 657 27.34 -4.15 3.15
N ALA A 658 28.14 -3.62 4.06
CA ALA A 658 29.19 -2.65 3.75
C ALA A 658 30.43 -3.29 3.12
N ALA A 659 30.79 -4.53 3.49
CA ALA A 659 31.90 -5.27 2.91
C ALA A 659 31.67 -5.58 1.42
N GLY A 660 30.43 -5.87 1.04
CA GLY A 660 30.03 -6.17 -0.33
C GLY A 660 30.64 -7.47 -0.84
N ASP A 661 30.37 -8.53 -0.07
CA ASP A 661 30.74 -9.93 -0.33
C ASP A 661 30.19 -10.46 -1.66
#